data_AF-A0A3B4ZPZ5-F1
#
_entry.id   AF-A0A3B4ZPZ5-F1
#
_cell.length_a   1.000
_cell.length_b   1.000
_cell.length_c   1.000
_cell.angle_alpha   90.00
_cell.angle_beta   90.00
_cell.angle_gamma   90.00
#
_symmetry.space_group_name_H-M   'P 1'
#
loop_
_entity.id
_entity.type
_entity.pdbx_description
1 polymer ?
#
loop_
_entity_poly.entity_id
_entity_poly.type
_entity_poly.pdbx_seq_one_letter_code
_entity_poly.pdbx_strand_id
1 'polypeptide(L)'
;MPEPVPEAKPAGDESATTELTGLFVEKPPDNVVAVAGSDVTIIAKVDSTTLTRKPTMKWLKGKWLDLGSKAGKHMQFKETYDRNTKIYTYEMKIIKVVPGDAGGYRCEVTAKDKCDSSTFEVSVESAQQEEQADILSAFKRADAGEDEGDLDFSALLKATKKKKRPEKEEPEIDVWELLKSAHPSEYEKIAFKYGITDLRGMLKRLKKMKEEPKHSEAFLKRLESCYSVEKGKKIVLTCEVVDPNVQVKWLKNGQEIKPSAKYVMEANGNIRTLTINKTTLADDAAYECVVGEDKCFTEVFVKEPPVTITKLMDDYHVVVGERVEFEIEVSEEGAHVMWAYEDQELHKDKDSTKYRFKKDGKKHTLIIQEATLEDIGMYHAWTNGGHTKGELEVEEKELEVLQDIADLTVRATDQAVFKCEVSDDKVTGKWYKDGVEVLPSDRIKMTHVGRFHRLVINDVKPEDAGDYTFVPDGYALSLSAKLNFLEIKIDYVPRQDPPKIHLDTTGNMVSQNTIIVVAGNKLRLDVEITGEPAPTVVWSKGDKPITETEGRVRVESRKDLSCFVIEGAERDDEGNYTICVTNPAGEDKAVLFVKIVDVPDPPENVKCTSVGEDCANIIWEPPKFDGGAPIKGYLMERKKKGSSRWTKLNFDVYESTTYEAKRMIEGVMYEMRVFAVNSIGLSPPSLNSKPFMPIAPTSEPTRLTVHDVTDSTCTLKWLAPEKIGAGGLDGYVIEYCKEGETEWVVANQELCERQGFAVRNLPVGEKINFRVVAVNIAGRSPPATLSQPVTIREIVEHPKIRLPRELRTKYIRRVGEKINLTVPFQGKPRPVATWYKDGQPIDPKMVNVRNSNVDSILFIRSAEREHSGKYELVLQIENMEDRATIEIRIIEKPGPPVNVKVTDVWGFNAALEWEPPKDDGNSEITGYTIQKADMKTKEWFTIYEHNRRTNCTASDLIMGNEYMFRVYSENLCGLSEEPRHSKNTAVIAKTGLVYKPNTYKEKEMTCMPKFTQPLVDRSVVAGYSTAISCSVRGFPKPKIIWMKNKMIIGEDPKYLMQNNQGVLTLNIRKPSTFDGGKYSCMAVNELGKDEVECKLDVRVATDPDKK
;
A
#
# COMPACT_ATOMS: atom_id res chain seq x y z
N MET A 1 8.40 -37.71 -54.82
CA MET A 1 9.54 -38.53 -54.36
C MET A 1 10.64 -38.45 -55.41
N PRO A 2 11.94 -38.38 -55.07
CA PRO A 2 12.55 -38.49 -53.75
C PRO A 2 13.45 -37.29 -53.33
N GLU A 3 13.96 -37.43 -52.12
CA GLU A 3 14.63 -36.51 -51.20
C GLU A 3 16.08 -36.09 -51.53
N PRO A 4 16.61 -35.07 -50.82
CA PRO A 4 17.99 -34.59 -50.90
C PRO A 4 18.88 -35.12 -49.74
N VAL A 5 20.16 -35.41 -50.03
CA VAL A 5 21.27 -35.53 -49.06
C VAL A 5 22.59 -35.40 -49.86
N PRO A 6 23.75 -35.03 -49.29
CA PRO A 6 24.12 -33.92 -48.39
C PRO A 6 25.31 -33.10 -48.95
N GLU A 7 25.66 -31.98 -48.33
CA GLU A 7 27.04 -31.47 -48.38
C GLU A 7 27.65 -31.35 -46.99
N ALA A 8 28.88 -31.82 -46.90
CA ALA A 8 29.70 -31.98 -45.71
C ALA A 8 30.82 -30.93 -45.65
N LYS A 9 31.25 -30.62 -44.41
CA LYS A 9 32.33 -29.72 -43.97
C LYS A 9 33.72 -30.04 -44.57
N PRO A 10 34.74 -29.16 -44.40
CA PRO A 10 35.65 -29.35 -43.25
C PRO A 10 36.29 -28.10 -42.59
N ALA A 11 36.64 -28.30 -41.30
CA ALA A 11 37.75 -27.78 -40.43
C ALA A 11 38.26 -26.33 -40.54
N GLY A 12 38.52 -25.59 -39.47
CA GLY A 12 38.48 -25.82 -38.02
C GLY A 12 39.22 -24.67 -37.32
N ASP A 13 38.81 -24.31 -36.11
CA ASP A 13 39.70 -23.69 -35.13
C ASP A 13 39.13 -23.89 -33.71
N GLU A 14 40.00 -24.36 -32.81
CA GLU A 14 39.74 -24.60 -31.39
C GLU A 14 39.86 -23.29 -30.61
N SER A 15 38.91 -22.98 -29.72
CA SER A 15 39.25 -22.38 -28.42
C SER A 15 38.07 -22.39 -27.43
N ALA A 16 38.43 -22.63 -26.17
CA ALA A 16 37.68 -22.41 -24.93
C ALA A 16 36.46 -23.30 -24.65
N THR A 17 36.73 -24.49 -24.11
CA THR A 17 35.84 -25.17 -23.15
C THR A 17 35.65 -24.29 -21.91
N THR A 18 34.47 -23.67 -21.78
CA THR A 18 34.03 -23.05 -20.53
C THR A 18 33.52 -24.15 -19.59
N GLU A 19 34.21 -24.38 -18.47
CA GLU A 19 33.74 -25.25 -17.41
C GLU A 19 32.39 -24.76 -16.87
N LEU A 20 31.34 -25.57 -17.00
CA LEU A 20 30.05 -25.37 -16.31
C LEU A 20 30.25 -25.67 -14.82
N THR A 21 30.44 -24.63 -14.01
CA THR A 21 30.66 -24.73 -12.56
C THR A 21 29.37 -24.86 -11.73
N GLY A 22 28.20 -24.98 -12.36
CA GLY A 22 26.89 -25.12 -11.72
C GLY A 22 26.29 -26.53 -11.76
N LEU A 23 25.32 -26.83 -10.87
CA LEU A 23 24.57 -28.09 -10.84
C LEU A 23 23.44 -28.15 -11.88
N PHE A 24 22.97 -27.00 -12.36
CA PHE A 24 21.91 -26.93 -13.37
C PHE A 24 22.45 -27.18 -14.78
N VAL A 25 21.81 -28.10 -15.50
CA VAL A 25 21.98 -28.28 -16.95
C VAL A 25 20.97 -27.42 -17.72
N GLU A 26 19.80 -27.20 -17.11
CA GLU A 26 18.77 -26.31 -17.63
C GLU A 26 18.18 -25.51 -16.46
N LYS A 27 18.35 -24.19 -16.49
CA LYS A 27 17.75 -23.27 -15.52
C LYS A 27 16.38 -22.82 -16.03
N PRO A 28 15.44 -22.46 -15.14
CA PRO A 28 14.21 -21.77 -15.53
C PRO A 28 14.51 -20.53 -16.38
N PRO A 29 13.65 -20.17 -17.35
CA PRO A 29 13.80 -18.94 -18.12
C PRO A 29 13.75 -17.72 -17.20
N ASP A 30 14.61 -16.72 -17.40
CA ASP A 30 14.72 -15.53 -16.53
C ASP A 30 13.39 -14.74 -16.43
N ASN A 31 12.53 -14.83 -17.46
CA ASN A 31 11.19 -14.24 -17.46
C ASN A 31 10.18 -15.24 -18.03
N VAL A 32 9.11 -15.49 -17.29
CA VAL A 32 8.02 -16.41 -17.64
C VAL A 32 6.73 -15.60 -17.71
N VAL A 33 6.26 -15.35 -18.94
CA VAL A 33 4.99 -14.63 -19.17
C VAL A 33 3.84 -15.63 -19.19
N ALA A 34 2.82 -15.39 -18.37
CA ALA A 34 1.64 -16.23 -18.28
C ALA A 34 0.38 -15.38 -18.45
N VAL A 35 -0.59 -15.88 -19.22
CA VAL A 35 -1.87 -15.19 -19.39
C VAL A 35 -2.79 -15.53 -18.21
N ALA A 36 -3.48 -14.54 -17.65
CA ALA A 36 -4.41 -14.72 -16.53
C ALA A 36 -5.46 -15.79 -16.89
N GLY A 37 -5.56 -16.82 -16.05
CA GLY A 37 -6.43 -17.98 -16.23
C GLY A 37 -5.81 -19.17 -16.97
N SER A 38 -4.60 -19.03 -17.53
CA SER A 38 -3.85 -20.15 -18.15
C SER A 38 -3.05 -20.97 -17.13
N ASP A 39 -2.59 -22.16 -17.52
CA ASP A 39 -1.65 -22.95 -16.72
C ASP A 39 -0.22 -22.71 -17.22
N VAL A 40 0.74 -22.50 -16.33
CA VAL A 40 2.16 -22.36 -16.68
C VAL A 40 3.02 -23.39 -15.96
N THR A 41 3.96 -24.01 -16.67
CA THR A 41 4.91 -24.99 -16.11
C THR A 41 6.33 -24.48 -16.28
N ILE A 42 7.08 -24.45 -15.19
CA ILE A 42 8.46 -24.00 -15.11
C ILE A 42 9.34 -25.21 -14.81
N ILE A 43 10.42 -25.38 -15.57
CA ILE A 43 11.25 -26.59 -15.55
C ILE A 43 12.68 -26.22 -15.17
N ALA A 44 13.30 -27.05 -14.32
CA ALA A 44 14.73 -27.00 -14.03
C ALA A 44 15.32 -28.42 -14.10
N LYS A 45 16.48 -28.57 -14.74
CA LYS A 45 17.17 -29.86 -14.89
C LYS A 45 18.55 -29.86 -14.24
N VAL A 46 18.86 -30.94 -13.54
CA VAL A 46 20.07 -31.09 -12.73
C VAL A 46 20.79 -32.37 -13.14
N ASP A 47 22.09 -32.28 -13.45
CA ASP A 47 22.90 -33.45 -13.74
C ASP A 47 23.26 -34.18 -12.45
N SER A 48 23.08 -35.51 -12.43
CA SER A 48 23.48 -36.36 -11.31
C SER A 48 24.70 -37.23 -11.60
N THR A 49 25.36 -37.10 -12.76
CA THR A 49 26.57 -37.86 -13.13
C THR A 49 27.66 -37.79 -12.07
N THR A 50 27.79 -36.67 -11.37
CA THR A 50 28.79 -36.40 -10.33
C THR A 50 28.24 -36.48 -8.89
N LEU A 51 26.95 -36.81 -8.71
CA LEU A 51 26.29 -36.79 -7.40
C LEU A 51 26.21 -38.18 -6.76
N THR A 52 26.63 -38.29 -5.49
CA THR A 52 26.55 -39.54 -4.71
C THR A 52 25.19 -39.76 -4.03
N ARG A 53 24.35 -38.71 -3.96
CA ARG A 53 23.00 -38.74 -3.41
C ARG A 53 22.06 -37.91 -4.28
N LYS A 54 20.78 -38.26 -4.23
CA LYS A 54 19.71 -37.56 -4.93
C LYS A 54 19.72 -36.05 -4.55
N PRO A 55 19.75 -35.12 -5.52
CA PRO A 55 19.63 -33.69 -5.26
C PRO A 55 18.22 -33.34 -4.74
N THR A 56 18.11 -32.28 -3.95
CA THR A 56 16.83 -31.76 -3.46
C THR A 56 16.58 -30.37 -4.02
N MET A 57 15.40 -30.16 -4.61
CA MET A 57 14.98 -28.87 -5.17
C MET A 57 14.03 -28.13 -4.24
N LYS A 58 14.30 -26.85 -4.00
CA LYS A 58 13.40 -25.91 -3.33
C LYS A 58 13.00 -24.81 -4.29
N TRP A 59 11.71 -24.46 -4.29
CA TRP A 59 11.18 -23.32 -5.05
C TRP A 59 10.77 -22.24 -4.06
N LEU A 60 11.18 -21.00 -4.31
CA LEU A 60 10.99 -19.84 -3.46
C LEU A 60 10.32 -18.72 -4.25
N LYS A 61 9.45 -17.95 -3.60
CA LYS A 61 8.92 -16.69 -4.13
C LYS A 61 9.40 -15.51 -3.27
N GLY A 62 9.97 -14.48 -3.88
CA GLY A 62 10.61 -13.38 -3.16
C GLY A 62 11.81 -13.82 -2.29
N LYS A 63 12.16 -13.05 -1.26
CA LYS A 63 13.39 -13.30 -0.47
C LYS A 63 13.36 -14.58 0.38
N TRP A 64 12.18 -15.06 0.84
CA TRP A 64 12.13 -16.11 1.89
C TRP A 64 10.98 -17.13 1.80
N LEU A 65 10.02 -17.03 0.87
CA LEU A 65 8.83 -17.89 0.89
C LEU A 65 9.07 -19.24 0.21
N ASP A 66 9.31 -20.30 0.99
CA ASP A 66 9.43 -21.68 0.49
C ASP A 66 8.06 -22.23 0.02
N LEU A 67 7.95 -22.49 -1.27
CA LEU A 67 6.73 -22.95 -1.94
C LEU A 67 6.48 -24.45 -1.78
N GLY A 68 7.42 -25.22 -1.22
CA GLY A 68 7.24 -26.65 -0.97
C GLY A 68 6.04 -26.96 -0.05
N SER A 69 5.74 -26.05 0.89
CA SER A 69 4.57 -26.14 1.79
C SER A 69 3.24 -25.71 1.13
N LYS A 70 3.29 -25.13 -0.07
CA LYS A 70 2.14 -24.63 -0.84
C LYS A 70 1.67 -25.61 -1.93
N ALA A 71 2.24 -26.80 -1.99
CA ALA A 71 1.84 -27.86 -2.92
C ALA A 71 0.35 -28.20 -2.77
N GLY A 72 -0.44 -28.07 -3.85
CA GLY A 72 -1.89 -28.21 -3.80
C GLY A 72 -2.57 -28.07 -5.18
N LYS A 73 -3.85 -27.67 -5.20
CA LYS A 73 -4.62 -27.52 -6.46
C LYS A 73 -4.18 -26.35 -7.34
N HIS A 74 -3.61 -25.30 -6.75
CA HIS A 74 -3.16 -24.08 -7.46
C HIS A 74 -1.70 -24.16 -7.93
N MET A 75 -0.84 -24.89 -7.19
CA MET A 75 0.58 -25.02 -7.52
C MET A 75 1.05 -26.46 -7.27
N GLN A 76 1.58 -27.09 -8.31
CA GLN A 76 1.97 -28.50 -8.31
C GLN A 76 3.47 -28.64 -8.60
N PHE A 77 4.11 -29.57 -7.90
CA PHE A 77 5.52 -29.89 -8.11
C PHE A 77 5.65 -31.32 -8.58
N LYS A 78 6.45 -31.54 -9.62
CA LYS A 78 6.71 -32.86 -10.16
C LYS A 78 8.20 -33.07 -10.34
N GLU A 79 8.66 -34.24 -9.93
CA GLU A 79 10.05 -34.64 -10.06
C GLU A 79 10.11 -35.92 -10.90
N THR A 80 11.02 -35.93 -11.88
CA THR A 80 11.28 -37.10 -12.73
C THR A 80 12.77 -37.31 -12.89
N TYR A 81 13.20 -38.57 -13.02
CA TYR A 81 14.60 -38.93 -13.19
C TYR A 81 14.77 -39.82 -14.42
N ASP A 82 15.61 -39.39 -15.35
CA ASP A 82 15.96 -40.18 -16.53
C ASP A 82 17.24 -40.97 -16.26
N ARG A 83 17.13 -42.31 -16.30
CA ARG A 83 18.24 -43.23 -16.00
C ARG A 83 19.30 -43.28 -17.10
N ASN A 84 18.95 -42.94 -18.34
CA ASN A 84 19.88 -43.00 -19.47
C ASN A 84 20.78 -41.77 -19.51
N THR A 85 20.19 -40.59 -19.29
CA THR A 85 20.90 -39.30 -19.28
C THR A 85 21.40 -38.91 -17.88
N LYS A 86 20.95 -39.60 -16.82
CA LYS A 86 21.23 -39.29 -15.41
C LYS A 86 20.81 -37.87 -14.99
N ILE A 87 19.75 -37.34 -15.59
CA ILE A 87 19.24 -35.99 -15.30
C ILE A 87 17.98 -36.08 -14.42
N TYR A 88 17.95 -35.28 -13.36
CA TYR A 88 16.73 -34.99 -12.60
C TYR A 88 16.02 -33.78 -13.21
N THR A 89 14.73 -33.91 -13.51
CA THR A 89 13.88 -32.80 -13.97
C THR A 89 12.87 -32.45 -12.88
N TYR A 90 12.90 -31.19 -12.45
CA TYR A 90 12.00 -30.60 -11.47
C TYR A 90 11.07 -29.61 -12.15
N GLU A 91 9.76 -29.83 -12.04
CA GLU A 91 8.71 -29.01 -12.64
C GLU A 91 7.90 -28.32 -11.54
N MET A 92 7.68 -27.01 -11.67
CA MET A 92 6.70 -26.24 -10.89
C MET A 92 5.60 -25.78 -11.83
N LYS A 93 4.37 -26.25 -11.63
CA LYS A 93 3.20 -25.87 -12.41
C LYS A 93 2.26 -24.98 -11.61
N ILE A 94 1.93 -23.80 -12.12
CA ILE A 94 0.90 -22.91 -11.58
C ILE A 94 -0.36 -23.11 -12.43
N ILE A 95 -1.48 -23.44 -11.79
CA ILE A 95 -2.74 -23.78 -12.45
C ILE A 95 -3.69 -22.59 -12.34
N LYS A 96 -4.25 -22.13 -13.46
CA LYS A 96 -5.08 -20.92 -13.54
C LYS A 96 -4.41 -19.70 -12.92
N VAL A 97 -3.31 -19.27 -13.53
CA VAL A 97 -2.48 -18.15 -13.11
C VAL A 97 -3.33 -16.90 -12.83
N VAL A 98 -3.16 -16.31 -11.65
CA VAL A 98 -3.81 -15.05 -11.25
C VAL A 98 -2.79 -13.93 -11.13
N PRO A 99 -3.16 -12.65 -11.18
CA PRO A 99 -2.22 -11.54 -11.06
C PRO A 99 -1.31 -11.60 -9.81
N GLY A 100 -1.80 -12.17 -8.71
CA GLY A 100 -1.01 -12.39 -7.48
C GLY A 100 0.09 -13.46 -7.60
N ASP A 101 0.12 -14.24 -8.68
CA ASP A 101 1.20 -15.18 -8.98
C ASP A 101 2.40 -14.48 -9.62
N ALA A 102 2.28 -13.21 -10.04
CA ALA A 102 3.40 -12.43 -10.56
C ALA A 102 4.50 -12.16 -9.51
N GLY A 103 5.72 -11.91 -9.97
CA GLY A 103 6.88 -11.49 -9.19
C GLY A 103 8.09 -12.42 -9.31
N GLY A 104 9.15 -12.11 -8.58
CA GLY A 104 10.40 -12.88 -8.57
C GLY A 104 10.32 -14.20 -7.82
N TYR A 105 10.84 -15.25 -8.45
CA TYR A 105 11.00 -16.61 -7.94
C TYR A 105 12.47 -17.01 -7.93
N ARG A 106 12.81 -18.01 -7.12
CA ARG A 106 14.13 -18.63 -7.09
C ARG A 106 13.99 -20.14 -6.92
N CYS A 107 14.76 -20.93 -7.66
CA CYS A 107 14.95 -22.34 -7.38
C CYS A 107 16.35 -22.58 -6.81
N GLU A 108 16.43 -23.42 -5.78
CA GLU A 108 17.67 -23.78 -5.10
C GLU A 108 17.79 -25.30 -5.10
N VAL A 109 18.88 -25.81 -5.68
CA VAL A 109 19.21 -27.23 -5.64
C VAL A 109 20.35 -27.46 -4.65
N THR A 110 20.18 -28.46 -3.79
CA THR A 110 21.20 -28.84 -2.80
C THR A 110 21.51 -30.33 -2.93
N ALA A 111 22.79 -30.68 -2.98
CA ALA A 111 23.26 -32.06 -2.97
C ALA A 111 24.52 -32.19 -2.09
N LYS A 112 24.34 -32.67 -0.85
CA LYS A 112 25.34 -32.93 0.20
C LYS A 112 26.30 -31.75 0.50
N ASP A 113 27.22 -31.45 -0.44
CA ASP A 113 28.32 -30.50 -0.32
C ASP A 113 28.32 -29.42 -1.45
N LYS A 114 27.32 -29.43 -2.34
CA LYS A 114 27.14 -28.43 -3.41
C LYS A 114 25.72 -27.84 -3.37
N CYS A 115 25.63 -26.52 -3.52
CA CYS A 115 24.38 -25.79 -3.70
C CYS A 115 24.47 -24.90 -4.94
N ASP A 116 23.40 -24.83 -5.70
CA ASP A 116 23.28 -23.92 -6.84
C ASP A 116 21.88 -23.30 -6.83
N SER A 117 21.73 -22.11 -7.40
CA SER A 117 20.47 -21.40 -7.43
C SER A 117 20.24 -20.66 -8.75
N SER A 118 18.97 -20.43 -9.08
CA SER A 118 18.56 -19.62 -10.22
C SER A 118 17.34 -18.79 -9.86
N THR A 119 17.36 -17.51 -10.24
CA THR A 119 16.22 -16.59 -10.07
C THR A 119 15.52 -16.37 -11.40
N PHE A 120 14.20 -16.19 -11.38
CA PHE A 120 13.40 -15.88 -12.56
C PHE A 120 12.14 -15.08 -12.17
N GLU A 121 11.63 -14.25 -13.06
CA GLU A 121 10.41 -13.46 -12.87
C GLU A 121 9.22 -14.13 -13.53
N VAL A 122 8.05 -14.15 -12.88
CA VAL A 122 6.77 -14.52 -13.53
C VAL A 122 5.96 -13.24 -13.72
N SER A 123 5.55 -12.94 -14.95
CA SER A 123 4.64 -11.83 -15.26
C SER A 123 3.28 -12.37 -15.70
N VAL A 124 2.20 -11.69 -15.31
CA VAL A 124 0.83 -12.12 -15.60
C VAL A 124 0.11 -11.09 -16.46
N GLU A 125 -0.24 -11.47 -17.68
CA GLU A 125 -0.92 -10.61 -18.65
C GLU A 125 -2.44 -10.86 -18.63
N SER A 126 -3.26 -9.81 -18.75
CA SER A 126 -4.72 -9.95 -18.81
C SER A 126 -5.16 -10.48 -20.18
N ALA A 127 -6.03 -11.49 -20.20
CA ALA A 127 -6.64 -11.98 -21.44
C ALA A 127 -7.55 -10.89 -22.05
N GLN A 128 -7.13 -10.29 -23.17
CA GLN A 128 -7.97 -9.39 -23.97
C GLN A 128 -8.30 -10.03 -25.32
N GLN A 129 -9.59 -9.93 -25.68
CA GLN A 129 -10.16 -10.34 -26.97
C GLN A 129 -9.75 -9.36 -28.07
N GLU A 130 -9.45 -9.92 -29.25
CA GLU A 130 -9.13 -9.23 -30.50
C GLU A 130 -10.33 -8.46 -31.06
N GLU A 131 -10.10 -7.22 -31.53
CA GLU A 131 -10.65 -6.75 -32.81
C GLU A 131 -9.81 -5.57 -33.37
N GLN A 132 -9.21 -5.80 -34.54
CA GLN A 132 -8.66 -4.87 -35.54
C GLN A 132 -9.77 -3.97 -36.14
N ALA A 133 -9.60 -2.85 -36.84
CA ALA A 133 -8.49 -2.10 -37.46
C ALA A 133 -9.03 -0.71 -37.91
N ASP A 134 -8.12 0.16 -38.34
CA ASP A 134 -8.28 1.30 -39.27
C ASP A 134 -9.20 2.49 -38.87
N ILE A 135 -8.60 3.67 -38.78
CA ILE A 135 -8.57 4.66 -39.88
C ILE A 135 -7.68 5.83 -39.45
N LEU A 136 -6.56 5.98 -40.15
CA LEU A 136 -5.71 7.15 -40.17
C LEU A 136 -5.84 7.73 -41.58
N SER A 137 -6.81 8.62 -41.82
CA SER A 137 -6.82 9.45 -43.04
C SER A 137 -7.80 10.62 -42.98
N ALA A 138 -7.27 11.80 -43.33
CA ALA A 138 -7.94 13.04 -43.72
C ALA A 138 -8.43 13.93 -42.56
N PHE A 139 -7.97 15.19 -42.40
CA PHE A 139 -7.75 16.20 -43.44
C PHE A 139 -6.58 17.15 -43.15
N LYS A 140 -5.79 17.40 -44.20
CA LYS A 140 -4.98 18.62 -44.41
C LYS A 140 -5.90 19.80 -44.76
N ARG A 141 -5.63 20.98 -44.19
CA ARG A 141 -5.42 22.28 -44.88
C ARG A 141 -5.17 23.41 -43.86
N ALA A 142 -3.97 24.01 -43.95
CA ALA A 142 -3.65 25.44 -44.17
C ALA A 142 -4.57 26.51 -43.55
N ASP A 143 -4.13 27.66 -43.06
CA ASP A 143 -2.82 28.32 -42.91
C ASP A 143 -3.12 29.65 -42.17
N ALA A 144 -2.06 30.30 -41.68
CA ALA A 144 -1.92 31.73 -41.36
C ALA A 144 -2.35 32.25 -39.97
N GLY A 145 -1.37 32.86 -39.29
CA GLY A 145 -1.54 33.73 -38.14
C GLY A 145 -0.31 33.77 -37.24
N GLU A 146 0.79 34.37 -37.70
CA GLU A 146 1.87 34.87 -36.84
C GLU A 146 1.34 36.05 -36.00
N ASP A 147 1.68 36.09 -34.71
CA ASP A 147 2.15 37.33 -34.07
C ASP A 147 2.79 37.02 -32.70
N GLU A 148 3.99 37.59 -32.52
CA GLU A 148 4.86 37.52 -31.35
C GLU A 148 4.27 38.30 -30.15
N GLY A 149 4.61 37.84 -28.94
CA GLY A 149 4.24 38.52 -27.71
C GLY A 149 4.99 37.98 -26.50
N ASP A 150 6.26 38.37 -26.42
CA ASP A 150 7.19 38.22 -25.29
C ASP A 150 6.53 38.57 -23.93
N LEU A 151 6.54 37.65 -22.97
CA LEU A 151 6.22 37.95 -21.57
C LEU A 151 7.19 37.24 -20.61
N ASP A 152 8.01 38.10 -20.03
CA ASP A 152 9.12 37.95 -19.10
C ASP A 152 8.74 37.29 -17.75
N PHE A 153 9.34 36.13 -17.48
CA PHE A 153 9.34 35.44 -16.18
C PHE A 153 10.44 36.01 -15.27
N SER A 154 10.30 37.26 -14.81
CA SER A 154 11.26 37.82 -13.85
C SER A 154 10.68 38.83 -12.85
N ALA A 155 9.46 38.65 -12.35
CA ALA A 155 9.02 39.40 -11.17
C ALA A 155 7.92 38.70 -10.39
N LEU A 156 8.28 37.89 -9.38
CA LEU A 156 7.64 37.82 -8.05
C LEU A 156 8.23 36.68 -7.21
N LEU A 157 9.54 36.76 -6.96
CA LEU A 157 10.17 36.08 -5.83
C LEU A 157 10.85 37.14 -4.98
N LYS A 158 10.16 37.63 -3.93
CA LYS A 158 10.74 37.87 -2.59
C LYS A 158 9.75 38.43 -1.57
N ALA A 159 9.68 37.68 -0.46
CA ALA A 159 9.48 38.06 0.92
C ALA A 159 8.09 38.53 1.40
N THR A 160 7.45 37.71 2.23
CA THR A 160 7.08 38.11 3.62
C THR A 160 6.71 36.91 4.52
N LYS A 161 7.57 36.69 5.51
CA LYS A 161 7.39 36.22 6.90
C LYS A 161 6.16 35.36 7.31
N LYS A 162 6.51 34.17 7.83
CA LYS A 162 5.85 33.34 8.87
C LYS A 162 4.65 33.98 9.59
N LYS A 163 3.50 33.30 9.49
CA LYS A 163 2.47 33.24 10.54
C LYS A 163 2.17 31.77 10.82
N LYS A 164 2.54 31.30 12.02
CA LYS A 164 2.13 29.98 12.57
C LYS A 164 0.60 29.91 12.57
N ARG A 165 0.04 28.91 11.89
CA ARG A 165 -1.35 28.45 12.05
C ARG A 165 -1.33 27.14 12.83
N PRO A 166 -2.38 26.83 13.62
CA PRO A 166 -2.35 25.77 14.62
C PRO A 166 -2.36 24.40 13.94
N GLU A 167 -1.57 23.48 14.49
CA GLU A 167 -1.60 22.05 14.15
C GLU A 167 -3.03 21.54 14.29
N LYS A 168 -3.60 21.09 13.17
CA LYS A 168 -4.75 20.19 13.19
C LYS A 168 -4.16 18.80 13.33
N GLU A 169 -4.52 18.11 14.41
CA GLU A 169 -4.25 16.68 14.58
C GLU A 169 -4.72 15.94 13.32
N GLU A 170 -3.78 15.22 12.68
CA GLU A 170 -4.08 14.29 11.61
C GLU A 170 -5.04 13.21 12.14
N PRO A 171 -5.99 12.73 11.31
CA PRO A 171 -6.87 11.65 11.73
C PRO A 171 -6.02 10.43 12.10
N GLU A 172 -6.24 9.91 13.31
CA GLU A 172 -5.52 8.73 13.81
C GLU A 172 -5.77 7.55 12.86
N ILE A 173 -4.74 7.16 12.12
CA ILE A 173 -4.81 6.07 11.15
C ILE A 173 -4.93 4.74 11.92
N ASP A 174 -6.03 4.01 11.72
CA ASP A 174 -6.20 2.66 12.26
C ASP A 174 -5.27 1.68 11.51
N VAL A 175 -4.11 1.43 12.11
CA VAL A 175 -3.07 0.51 11.60
C VAL A 175 -3.63 -0.88 11.31
N TRP A 176 -4.73 -1.30 11.95
CA TRP A 176 -5.34 -2.61 11.75
C TRP A 176 -6.25 -2.71 10.52
N GLU A 177 -6.96 -1.65 10.14
CA GLU A 177 -7.68 -1.60 8.85
C GLU A 177 -6.69 -1.67 7.67
N LEU A 178 -5.54 -1.02 7.82
CA LEU A 178 -4.40 -1.12 6.89
C LEU A 178 -3.81 -2.54 6.86
N LEU A 179 -3.55 -3.17 8.01
CA LEU A 179 -3.02 -4.54 8.05
C LEU A 179 -4.01 -5.61 7.56
N LYS A 180 -5.33 -5.39 7.69
CA LYS A 180 -6.36 -6.30 7.16
C LYS A 180 -6.45 -6.29 5.63
N SER A 181 -6.13 -5.14 5.02
CA SER A 181 -6.19 -4.92 3.56
C SER A 181 -4.82 -5.04 2.89
N ALA A 182 -3.72 -4.94 3.64
CA ALA A 182 -2.35 -5.06 3.15
C ALA A 182 -1.92 -6.51 2.90
N HIS A 183 -1.03 -6.69 1.92
CA HIS A 183 -0.40 -7.97 1.63
C HIS A 183 0.63 -8.31 2.74
N PRO A 184 0.80 -9.59 3.14
CA PRO A 184 1.71 -9.98 4.22
C PRO A 184 3.18 -9.52 4.09
N SER A 185 3.62 -9.18 2.88
CA SER A 185 4.96 -8.60 2.60
C SER A 185 5.11 -7.15 3.05
N GLU A 186 4.01 -6.44 3.30
CA GLU A 186 3.99 -5.05 3.73
C GLU A 186 3.88 -4.91 5.26
N TYR A 187 3.65 -6.01 5.99
CA TYR A 187 3.42 -5.98 7.44
C TYR A 187 4.61 -5.46 8.23
N GLU A 188 5.83 -5.77 7.81
CA GLU A 188 7.05 -5.33 8.47
C GLU A 188 7.30 -3.84 8.25
N LYS A 189 7.04 -3.34 7.03
CA LYS A 189 7.10 -1.91 6.69
C LYS A 189 6.03 -1.11 7.43
N ILE A 190 4.80 -1.62 7.51
CA ILE A 190 3.69 -0.99 8.23
C ILE A 190 3.96 -1.01 9.74
N ALA A 191 4.42 -2.12 10.29
CA ALA A 191 4.80 -2.23 11.71
C ALA A 191 5.92 -1.25 12.08
N PHE A 192 6.96 -1.15 11.26
CA PHE A 192 8.06 -0.22 11.45
C PHE A 192 7.61 1.25 11.34
N LYS A 193 6.83 1.59 10.30
CA LYS A 193 6.29 2.94 10.06
C LYS A 193 5.41 3.47 11.19
N TYR A 194 4.73 2.59 11.94
CA TYR A 194 3.84 2.97 13.04
C TYR A 194 4.35 2.56 14.43
N GLY A 195 5.64 2.20 14.56
CA GLY A 195 6.29 1.95 15.85
C GLY A 195 5.89 0.65 16.57
N ILE A 196 5.48 -0.37 15.85
CA ILE A 196 5.13 -1.70 16.38
C ILE A 196 6.40 -2.57 16.44
N THR A 197 6.83 -2.94 17.65
CA THR A 197 8.14 -3.58 17.89
C THR A 197 8.12 -5.11 17.96
N ASP A 198 6.97 -5.77 18.12
CA ASP A 198 6.83 -7.24 18.14
C ASP A 198 6.04 -7.79 16.95
N LEU A 199 6.70 -7.86 15.80
CA LEU A 199 6.14 -8.40 14.55
C LEU A 199 5.70 -9.87 14.67
N ARG A 200 6.42 -10.66 15.48
CA ARG A 200 6.19 -12.11 15.64
C ARG A 200 4.93 -12.37 16.49
N GLY A 201 4.71 -11.55 17.51
CA GLY A 201 3.45 -11.49 18.27
C GLY A 201 2.28 -11.12 17.34
N MET A 202 2.39 -9.99 16.64
CA MET A 202 1.37 -9.46 15.72
C MET A 202 0.89 -10.51 14.69
N LEU A 203 1.82 -11.21 14.04
CA LEU A 203 1.55 -12.26 13.05
C LEU A 203 0.82 -13.49 13.64
N LYS A 204 1.17 -13.87 14.87
CA LYS A 204 0.53 -14.99 15.58
C LYS A 204 -0.92 -14.68 15.96
N ARG A 205 -1.25 -13.39 16.13
CA ARG A 205 -2.55 -12.84 16.56
C ARG A 205 -3.51 -12.60 15.40
N LEU A 206 -3.01 -12.15 14.23
CA LEU A 206 -3.76 -12.03 12.97
C LEU A 206 -4.34 -13.40 12.51
N LYS A 207 -3.66 -14.49 12.89
CA LYS A 207 -4.09 -15.87 12.69
C LYS A 207 -5.22 -16.31 13.65
N LYS A 208 -5.26 -15.73 14.86
CA LYS A 208 -6.21 -16.05 15.95
C LYS A 208 -7.50 -15.23 15.88
N MET A 209 -7.44 -14.00 15.35
CA MET A 209 -8.62 -13.16 15.07
C MET A 209 -9.49 -13.65 13.90
N LYS A 210 -8.99 -14.57 13.07
CA LYS A 210 -9.76 -15.24 12.01
C LYS A 210 -10.58 -16.44 12.52
N GLU A 211 -10.47 -16.80 13.79
CA GLU A 211 -11.30 -17.81 14.43
C GLU A 211 -12.51 -17.13 15.08
N GLU A 212 -13.73 -17.52 14.68
CA GLU A 212 -14.97 -16.94 15.22
C GLU A 212 -15.07 -17.15 16.73
N PRO A 213 -15.45 -16.12 17.52
CA PRO A 213 -15.57 -16.27 18.96
C PRO A 213 -16.77 -17.17 19.31
N LYS A 214 -16.52 -18.24 20.06
CA LYS A 214 -17.57 -19.01 20.73
C LYS A 214 -18.39 -18.07 21.63
N HIS A 215 -19.71 -18.19 21.54
CA HIS A 215 -20.69 -17.44 22.34
C HIS A 215 -20.41 -17.71 23.83
N SER A 216 -20.18 -16.66 24.61
CA SER A 216 -19.97 -16.72 26.06
C SER A 216 -21.17 -16.08 26.73
N GLU A 217 -21.71 -16.73 27.76
CA GLU A 217 -22.93 -16.30 28.46
C GLU A 217 -22.62 -15.35 29.63
N ALA A 218 -21.34 -15.15 29.99
CA ALA A 218 -20.93 -14.33 31.13
C ALA A 218 -20.71 -12.82 30.85
N PHE A 219 -20.56 -12.40 29.60
CA PHE A 219 -20.24 -11.01 29.22
C PHE A 219 -21.35 -10.36 28.38
N LEU A 220 -21.89 -9.22 28.84
CA LEU A 220 -22.79 -8.36 28.06
C LEU A 220 -22.02 -7.56 27.00
N LYS A 221 -20.82 -7.09 27.36
CA LYS A 221 -19.89 -6.39 26.48
C LYS A 221 -18.48 -6.87 26.77
N ARG A 222 -17.84 -7.51 25.79
CA ARG A 222 -16.46 -7.98 25.93
C ARG A 222 -15.48 -6.80 25.83
N LEU A 223 -14.24 -7.02 26.27
CA LEU A 223 -13.15 -6.08 26.02
C LEU A 223 -13.04 -5.78 24.52
N GLU A 224 -12.61 -4.56 24.17
CA GLU A 224 -12.25 -4.25 22.78
C GLU A 224 -11.13 -5.18 22.31
N SER A 225 -11.09 -5.46 21.00
CA SER A 225 -10.13 -6.40 20.43
C SER A 225 -8.66 -6.01 20.66
N CYS A 226 -8.40 -4.71 20.77
CA CYS A 226 -7.10 -4.15 21.11
C CYS A 226 -7.23 -2.71 21.63
N TYR A 227 -6.28 -2.29 22.44
CA TYR A 227 -6.09 -0.92 22.88
C TYR A 227 -4.68 -0.45 22.55
N SER A 228 -4.50 0.82 22.24
CA SER A 228 -3.18 1.42 22.01
C SER A 228 -2.97 2.62 22.93
N VAL A 229 -1.73 2.79 23.42
CA VAL A 229 -1.36 3.89 24.30
C VAL A 229 0.11 4.24 24.11
N GLU A 230 0.47 5.52 24.22
CA GLU A 230 1.88 5.91 24.25
C GLU A 230 2.53 5.53 25.58
N LYS A 231 3.81 5.13 25.53
CA LYS A 231 4.67 4.89 26.69
C LYS A 231 4.59 6.08 27.66
N GLY A 232 4.30 5.79 28.92
CA GLY A 232 4.17 6.78 29.99
C GLY A 232 2.75 7.33 30.20
N LYS A 233 1.82 7.15 29.26
CA LYS A 233 0.40 7.49 29.46
C LYS A 233 -0.33 6.38 30.24
N LYS A 234 -1.57 6.65 30.68
CA LYS A 234 -2.43 5.63 31.31
C LYS A 234 -3.41 5.05 30.28
N ILE A 235 -3.77 3.80 30.43
CA ILE A 235 -4.77 3.12 29.59
C ILE A 235 -5.82 2.43 30.45
N VAL A 236 -7.06 2.38 29.98
CA VAL A 236 -8.22 1.88 30.72
C VAL A 236 -8.91 0.80 29.89
N LEU A 237 -8.95 -0.42 30.40
CA LEU A 237 -9.58 -1.58 29.76
C LEU A 237 -10.94 -1.83 30.43
N THR A 238 -12.02 -1.90 29.66
CA THR A 238 -13.38 -1.99 30.23
C THR A 238 -14.19 -3.11 29.58
N CYS A 239 -14.86 -3.93 30.39
CA CYS A 239 -15.86 -4.90 29.93
C CYS A 239 -17.11 -4.89 30.83
N GLU A 240 -18.22 -5.42 30.33
CA GLU A 240 -19.49 -5.55 31.04
C GLU A 240 -19.86 -7.02 31.23
N VAL A 241 -20.13 -7.40 32.48
CA VAL A 241 -20.53 -8.76 32.88
C VAL A 241 -22.04 -8.85 33.11
N VAL A 242 -22.62 -10.03 32.92
CA VAL A 242 -24.07 -10.26 33.04
C VAL A 242 -24.55 -10.11 34.49
N ASP A 243 -23.80 -10.65 35.47
CA ASP A 243 -24.12 -10.55 36.89
C ASP A 243 -23.34 -9.40 37.55
N PRO A 244 -24.00 -8.34 38.07
CA PRO A 244 -23.33 -7.22 38.74
C PRO A 244 -22.51 -7.63 39.97
N ASN A 245 -22.82 -8.77 40.59
CA ASN A 245 -22.15 -9.24 41.80
C ASN A 245 -20.98 -10.20 41.50
N VAL A 246 -20.77 -10.58 40.24
CA VAL A 246 -19.70 -11.53 39.90
C VAL A 246 -18.32 -10.86 40.00
N GLN A 247 -17.40 -11.53 40.69
CA GLN A 247 -16.00 -11.11 40.76
C GLN A 247 -15.26 -11.56 39.50
N VAL A 248 -14.31 -10.73 39.07
CA VAL A 248 -13.51 -11.00 37.87
C VAL A 248 -12.03 -11.06 38.21
N LYS A 249 -11.30 -11.88 37.46
CA LYS A 249 -9.84 -11.94 37.53
C LYS A 249 -9.24 -11.32 36.29
N TRP A 250 -8.23 -10.48 36.47
CA TRP A 250 -7.46 -9.92 35.36
C TRP A 250 -6.15 -10.68 35.22
N LEU A 251 -5.79 -11.05 34.00
CA LEU A 251 -4.51 -11.71 33.70
C LEU A 251 -3.73 -10.90 32.68
N LYS A 252 -2.40 -10.87 32.83
CA LYS A 252 -1.43 -10.36 31.85
C LYS A 252 -0.59 -11.53 31.38
N ASN A 253 -0.61 -11.84 30.08
CA ASN A 253 0.06 -13.01 29.50
C ASN A 253 -0.24 -14.32 30.25
N GLY A 254 -1.49 -14.48 30.71
CA GLY A 254 -1.94 -15.65 31.45
C GLY A 254 -1.55 -15.69 32.94
N GLN A 255 -0.91 -14.65 33.48
CA GLN A 255 -0.63 -14.53 34.91
C GLN A 255 -1.59 -13.54 35.58
N GLU A 256 -2.17 -13.94 36.72
CA GLU A 256 -3.12 -13.10 37.47
C GLU A 256 -2.45 -11.81 37.98
N ILE A 257 -3.05 -10.68 37.64
CA ILE A 257 -2.59 -9.34 38.01
C ILE A 257 -3.14 -9.02 39.40
N LYS A 258 -2.28 -8.53 40.30
CA LYS A 258 -2.70 -8.04 41.62
C LYS A 258 -2.89 -6.52 41.63
N PRO A 259 -3.87 -5.99 42.38
CA PRO A 259 -4.05 -4.55 42.55
C PRO A 259 -2.78 -3.86 43.06
N SER A 260 -2.41 -2.73 42.45
CA SER A 260 -1.23 -1.94 42.80
C SER A 260 -1.36 -0.50 42.28
N ALA A 261 -0.40 0.38 42.58
CA ALA A 261 -0.36 1.72 41.99
C ALA A 261 -0.25 1.69 40.44
N LYS A 262 0.31 0.60 39.89
CA LYS A 262 0.44 0.34 38.46
C LYS A 262 -0.87 -0.16 37.85
N TYR A 263 -1.56 -1.08 38.53
CA TYR A 263 -2.77 -1.76 38.05
C TYR A 263 -3.94 -1.49 39.02
N VAL A 264 -4.86 -0.63 38.61
CA VAL A 264 -6.05 -0.26 39.41
C VAL A 264 -7.26 -0.97 38.83
N MET A 265 -7.99 -1.72 39.66
CA MET A 265 -9.15 -2.51 39.25
C MET A 265 -10.40 -1.96 39.93
N GLU A 266 -11.45 -1.69 39.16
CA GLU A 266 -12.70 -1.11 39.64
C GLU A 266 -13.89 -1.94 39.17
N ALA A 267 -14.87 -2.10 40.06
CA ALA A 267 -16.13 -2.79 39.79
C ALA A 267 -17.29 -1.83 40.09
N ASN A 268 -18.04 -1.45 39.05
CA ASN A 268 -19.19 -0.56 39.18
C ASN A 268 -20.41 -1.18 38.48
N GLY A 269 -21.32 -1.78 39.26
CA GLY A 269 -22.47 -2.51 38.74
C GLY A 269 -22.02 -3.65 37.82
N ASN A 270 -22.41 -3.61 36.54
CA ASN A 270 -22.00 -4.60 35.54
C ASN A 270 -20.63 -4.29 34.91
N ILE A 271 -20.04 -3.11 35.15
CA ILE A 271 -18.80 -2.69 34.50
C ILE A 271 -17.60 -3.15 35.33
N ARG A 272 -16.59 -3.68 34.65
CA ARG A 272 -15.29 -4.07 35.20
C ARG A 272 -14.21 -3.33 34.45
N THR A 273 -13.36 -2.63 35.20
CA THR A 273 -12.32 -1.77 34.66
C THR A 273 -10.95 -2.18 35.18
N LEU A 274 -9.97 -2.28 34.29
CA LEU A 274 -8.54 -2.35 34.63
C LEU A 274 -7.83 -1.11 34.07
N THR A 275 -7.34 -0.25 34.94
CA THR A 275 -6.50 0.90 34.58
C THR A 275 -5.03 0.54 34.77
N ILE A 276 -4.23 0.71 33.72
CA ILE A 276 -2.77 0.56 33.75
C ILE A 276 -2.15 1.96 33.72
N ASN A 277 -1.53 2.37 34.82
CA ASN A 277 -0.90 3.69 34.94
C ASN A 277 0.53 3.69 34.38
N LYS A 278 0.96 4.80 33.77
CA LYS A 278 2.34 5.01 33.29
C LYS A 278 2.89 3.82 32.49
N THR A 279 2.23 3.47 31.38
CA THR A 279 2.55 2.28 30.58
C THR A 279 4.03 2.22 30.16
N THR A 280 4.57 1.00 30.13
CA THR A 280 5.94 0.71 29.70
C THR A 280 5.90 -0.32 28.58
N LEU A 281 7.00 -0.53 27.85
CA LEU A 281 7.05 -1.59 26.82
C LEU A 281 6.73 -2.98 27.38
N ALA A 282 7.04 -3.23 28.66
CA ALA A 282 6.69 -4.48 29.33
C ALA A 282 5.17 -4.65 29.52
N ASP A 283 4.38 -3.59 29.40
CA ASP A 283 2.91 -3.63 29.41
C ASP A 283 2.29 -3.93 28.06
N ASP A 284 3.10 -4.00 26.99
CA ASP A 284 2.69 -4.55 25.70
C ASP A 284 2.47 -6.06 25.85
N ALA A 285 1.21 -6.44 26.02
CA ALA A 285 0.84 -7.78 26.46
C ALA A 285 -0.62 -8.07 26.14
N ALA A 286 -0.96 -9.37 26.19
CA ALA A 286 -2.34 -9.81 26.18
C ALA A 286 -2.92 -9.70 27.59
N TYR A 287 -4.09 -9.07 27.71
CA TYR A 287 -4.85 -8.96 28.94
C TYR A 287 -6.13 -9.77 28.84
N GLU A 288 -6.45 -10.55 29.86
CA GLU A 288 -7.67 -11.35 29.93
C GLU A 288 -8.50 -10.92 31.14
N CYS A 289 -9.81 -10.77 30.96
CA CYS A 289 -10.78 -10.69 32.05
C CYS A 289 -11.52 -12.03 32.12
N VAL A 290 -11.46 -12.70 33.27
CA VAL A 290 -12.00 -14.04 33.51
C VAL A 290 -13.13 -13.98 34.53
N VAL A 291 -14.25 -14.62 34.18
CA VAL A 291 -15.49 -14.73 34.96
C VAL A 291 -15.87 -16.21 35.02
N GLY A 292 -15.56 -16.90 36.13
CA GLY A 292 -15.74 -18.35 36.22
C GLY A 292 -14.88 -19.11 35.21
N GLU A 293 -15.51 -19.90 34.33
CA GLU A 293 -14.85 -20.60 33.20
C GLU A 293 -14.78 -19.75 31.91
N ASP A 294 -15.56 -18.67 31.87
CA ASP A 294 -15.64 -17.78 30.72
C ASP A 294 -14.57 -16.69 30.77
N LYS A 295 -14.11 -16.28 29.60
CA LYS A 295 -13.11 -15.20 29.48
C LYS A 295 -13.30 -14.33 28.25
N CYS A 296 -12.88 -13.08 28.37
CA CYS A 296 -12.63 -12.21 27.25
C CYS A 296 -11.18 -11.71 27.30
N PHE A 297 -10.61 -11.45 26.14
CA PHE A 297 -9.21 -11.05 26.02
C PHE A 297 -9.11 -9.78 25.17
N THR A 298 -8.06 -9.02 25.41
CA THR A 298 -7.66 -7.85 24.64
C THR A 298 -6.15 -7.77 24.60
N GLU A 299 -5.62 -6.92 23.73
CA GLU A 299 -4.20 -6.67 23.62
C GLU A 299 -3.93 -5.19 23.80
N VAL A 300 -2.94 -4.87 24.63
CA VAL A 300 -2.51 -3.50 24.86
C VAL A 300 -1.21 -3.30 24.11
N PHE A 301 -1.17 -2.31 23.23
CA PHE A 301 0.02 -1.91 22.48
C PHE A 301 0.59 -0.62 23.07
N VAL A 302 1.87 -0.65 23.44
CA VAL A 302 2.55 0.52 24.00
C VAL A 302 3.46 1.14 22.96
N LYS A 303 3.00 2.22 22.33
CA LYS A 303 3.73 2.97 21.30
C LYS A 303 4.85 3.79 21.94
N GLU A 304 6.07 3.69 21.43
CA GLU A 304 7.11 4.66 21.79
C GLU A 304 6.83 6.02 21.12
N PRO A 305 7.05 7.14 21.81
CA PRO A 305 6.90 8.46 21.20
C PRO A 305 7.83 8.61 19.98
N PRO A 306 7.41 9.33 18.93
CA PRO A 306 8.25 9.56 17.76
C PRO A 306 9.45 10.45 18.14
N VAL A 307 10.66 9.93 17.92
CA VAL A 307 11.90 10.68 18.08
C VAL A 307 12.12 11.48 16.80
N THR A 308 12.20 12.80 16.90
CA THR A 308 12.45 13.68 15.76
C THR A 308 13.93 14.07 15.69
N ILE A 309 14.40 14.44 14.50
CA ILE A 309 15.75 14.97 14.28
C ILE A 309 15.69 16.49 14.45
N THR A 310 16.36 17.01 15.47
CA THR A 310 16.37 18.43 15.83
C THR A 310 17.49 19.22 15.16
N LYS A 311 18.60 18.56 14.79
CA LYS A 311 19.66 19.12 13.94
C LYS A 311 19.85 18.20 12.74
N LEU A 312 19.68 18.76 11.54
CA LEU A 312 19.82 18.06 10.26
C LEU A 312 21.29 17.87 9.90
N MET A 313 21.55 16.94 8.99
CA MET A 313 22.87 16.68 8.44
C MET A 313 23.29 17.79 7.48
N ASP A 314 24.58 18.16 7.53
CA ASP A 314 25.21 19.13 6.62
C ASP A 314 25.91 18.38 5.46
N ASP A 315 26.03 19.02 4.30
CA ASP A 315 26.81 18.51 3.15
C ASP A 315 28.31 18.78 3.35
N TYR A 316 29.17 17.93 2.79
CA TYR A 316 30.63 18.03 2.92
C TYR A 316 31.35 17.87 1.57
N HIS A 317 32.42 18.64 1.41
CA HIS A 317 33.37 18.55 0.30
C HIS A 317 34.78 18.44 0.90
N VAL A 318 35.49 17.35 0.60
CA VAL A 318 36.80 17.03 1.20
C VAL A 318 37.78 16.48 0.16
N VAL A 319 39.07 16.45 0.46
CA VAL A 319 40.06 15.78 -0.41
C VAL A 319 40.31 14.33 0.02
N VAL A 320 40.78 13.49 -0.92
CA VAL A 320 41.10 12.07 -0.65
C VAL A 320 42.04 11.94 0.56
N GLY A 321 41.66 11.10 1.52
CA GLY A 321 42.37 10.84 2.77
C GLY A 321 41.87 11.63 3.98
N GLU A 322 40.98 12.60 3.82
CA GLU A 322 40.43 13.37 4.95
C GLU A 322 39.34 12.61 5.73
N ARG A 323 39.10 13.04 6.98
CA ARG A 323 38.07 12.46 7.85
C ARG A 323 36.79 13.30 7.78
N VAL A 324 35.66 12.65 7.55
CA VAL A 324 34.33 13.30 7.46
C VAL A 324 33.48 12.93 8.67
N GLU A 325 32.70 13.88 9.19
CA GLU A 325 31.79 13.67 10.33
C GLU A 325 30.38 14.20 10.05
N PHE A 326 29.47 13.30 9.67
CA PHE A 326 28.05 13.62 9.58
C PHE A 326 27.42 13.59 10.96
N GLU A 327 26.84 14.72 11.37
CA GLU A 327 26.31 14.93 12.71
C GLU A 327 24.82 15.25 12.68
N ILE A 328 24.06 14.59 13.56
CA ILE A 328 22.66 14.90 13.80
C ILE A 328 22.40 15.03 15.31
N GLU A 329 21.35 15.75 15.67
CA GLU A 329 20.79 15.75 17.03
C GLU A 329 19.35 15.24 17.01
N VAL A 330 18.97 14.48 18.04
CA VAL A 330 17.62 13.91 18.19
C VAL A 330 16.88 14.51 19.38
N SER A 331 15.55 14.44 19.35
CA SER A 331 14.69 15.02 20.40
C SER A 331 14.87 14.36 21.78
N GLU A 332 15.24 13.08 21.82
CA GLU A 332 15.39 12.26 23.04
C GLU A 332 16.79 11.64 23.14
N GLU A 333 17.41 11.76 24.32
CA GLU A 333 18.68 11.10 24.61
C GLU A 333 18.48 9.58 24.67
N GLY A 334 19.40 8.82 24.08
CA GLY A 334 19.27 7.37 24.07
C GLY A 334 18.51 6.80 22.87
N ALA A 335 17.96 7.63 21.97
CA ALA A 335 17.26 7.17 20.78
C ALA A 335 18.12 6.29 19.85
N HIS A 336 17.45 5.44 19.07
CA HIS A 336 18.06 4.63 18.03
C HIS A 336 18.07 5.41 16.71
N VAL A 337 19.24 5.51 16.08
CA VAL A 337 19.45 6.19 14.79
C VAL A 337 20.03 5.18 13.83
N MET A 338 19.41 5.02 12.67
CA MET A 338 19.91 4.19 11.58
C MET A 338 20.60 5.09 10.55
N TRP A 339 21.72 4.62 10.00
CA TRP A 339 22.48 5.32 8.97
C TRP A 339 22.49 4.49 7.68
N ALA A 340 22.48 5.12 6.52
CA ALA A 340 22.65 4.44 5.24
C ALA A 340 23.51 5.27 4.28
N TYR A 341 24.11 4.57 3.32
CA TYR A 341 24.78 5.11 2.14
C TYR A 341 24.08 4.52 0.91
N GLU A 342 23.61 5.36 -0.02
CA GLU A 342 22.88 4.95 -1.23
C GLU A 342 21.81 3.87 -0.99
N ASP A 343 20.92 4.11 -0.02
CA ASP A 343 19.84 3.20 0.40
C ASP A 343 20.27 1.86 1.04
N GLN A 344 21.57 1.65 1.29
CA GLN A 344 22.08 0.48 2.01
C GLN A 344 22.42 0.83 3.46
N GLU A 345 21.82 0.11 4.42
CA GLU A 345 22.05 0.34 5.85
C GLU A 345 23.52 0.09 6.23
N LEU A 346 24.12 1.09 6.89
CA LEU A 346 25.48 1.01 7.41
C LEU A 346 25.44 0.36 8.79
N HIS A 347 26.02 -0.83 8.90
CA HIS A 347 26.14 -1.53 10.18
C HIS A 347 27.48 -1.25 10.85
N LYS A 348 27.51 -1.41 12.18
CA LYS A 348 28.76 -1.44 12.96
C LYS A 348 29.46 -2.76 12.67
N ASP A 349 30.16 -2.81 11.55
CA ASP A 349 30.91 -3.98 11.16
C ASP A 349 32.08 -4.18 12.14
N LYS A 350 32.29 -5.41 12.61
CA LYS A 350 33.36 -5.68 13.59
C LYS A 350 34.74 -5.66 12.96
N ASP A 351 34.81 -5.76 11.63
CA ASP A 351 36.03 -5.93 10.87
C ASP A 351 36.34 -4.74 9.93
N SER A 352 35.42 -3.78 9.74
CA SER A 352 35.63 -2.58 8.92
C SER A 352 35.99 -1.35 9.76
N THR A 353 37.15 -0.75 9.49
CA THR A 353 37.62 0.49 10.14
C THR A 353 37.10 1.76 9.48
N LYS A 354 36.38 1.63 8.35
CA LYS A 354 35.96 2.76 7.50
C LYS A 354 34.91 3.65 8.15
N TYR A 355 33.83 3.05 8.66
CA TYR A 355 32.70 3.78 9.27
C TYR A 355 32.72 3.62 10.79
N ARG A 356 32.64 4.73 11.52
CA ARG A 356 32.58 4.74 12.99
C ARG A 356 31.41 5.58 13.49
N PHE A 357 30.60 4.99 14.36
CA PHE A 357 29.44 5.64 14.97
C PHE A 357 29.77 6.11 16.39
N LYS A 358 29.51 7.40 16.67
CA LYS A 358 29.65 8.00 18.00
C LYS A 358 28.28 8.48 18.49
N LYS A 359 27.99 8.25 19.77
CA LYS A 359 26.79 8.74 20.46
C LYS A 359 27.21 9.51 21.70
N ASP A 360 26.74 10.74 21.82
CA ASP A 360 26.99 11.61 22.97
C ASP A 360 25.70 12.33 23.35
N GLY A 361 24.97 11.76 24.32
CA GLY A 361 23.64 12.23 24.70
C GLY A 361 22.63 12.19 23.53
N LYS A 362 22.16 13.37 23.12
CA LYS A 362 21.25 13.57 21.97
C LYS A 362 21.97 13.66 20.62
N LYS A 363 23.29 13.75 20.63
CA LYS A 363 24.10 13.91 19.42
C LYS A 363 24.56 12.55 18.92
N HIS A 364 24.35 12.33 17.62
CA HIS A 364 24.75 11.11 16.92
C HIS A 364 25.63 11.50 15.73
N THR A 365 26.77 10.84 15.59
CA THR A 365 27.76 11.16 14.56
C THR A 365 28.18 9.90 13.81
N LEU A 366 28.09 9.93 12.48
CA LEU A 366 28.75 9.00 11.57
C LEU A 366 30.09 9.59 11.16
N ILE A 367 31.17 8.84 11.34
CA ILE A 367 32.53 9.25 11.03
C ILE A 367 33.07 8.34 9.94
N ILE A 368 33.49 8.92 8.82
CA ILE A 368 34.16 8.23 7.72
C ILE A 368 35.66 8.46 7.88
N GLN A 369 36.44 7.38 8.02
CA GLN A 369 37.89 7.43 8.09
C GLN A 369 38.48 7.44 6.67
N GLU A 370 39.39 8.36 6.39
CA GLU A 370 40.14 8.46 5.13
C GLU A 370 39.25 8.39 3.88
N ALA A 371 38.54 9.48 3.56
CA ALA A 371 37.62 9.56 2.44
C ALA A 371 38.31 9.19 1.11
N THR A 372 37.62 8.43 0.27
CA THR A 372 38.05 7.97 -1.05
C THR A 372 36.99 8.33 -2.09
N LEU A 373 37.33 8.25 -3.37
CA LEU A 373 36.39 8.52 -4.45
C LEU A 373 35.18 7.56 -4.46
N GLU A 374 35.31 6.38 -3.84
CA GLU A 374 34.22 5.41 -3.70
C GLU A 374 33.19 5.79 -2.61
N ASP A 375 33.52 6.74 -1.72
CA ASP A 375 32.65 7.20 -0.64
C ASP A 375 31.72 8.36 -1.05
N ILE A 376 31.86 8.85 -2.28
CA ILE A 376 31.08 9.96 -2.84
C ILE A 376 29.63 9.53 -2.98
N GLY A 377 28.73 10.28 -2.35
CA GLY A 377 27.30 10.02 -2.50
C GLY A 377 26.46 10.54 -1.34
N MET A 378 25.22 10.07 -1.30
CA MET A 378 24.20 10.53 -0.36
C MET A 378 24.18 9.65 0.90
N TYR A 379 24.44 10.27 2.04
CA TYR A 379 24.29 9.64 3.35
C TYR A 379 22.96 10.05 3.96
N HIS A 380 22.38 9.12 4.70
CA HIS A 380 21.07 9.29 5.31
C HIS A 380 21.07 8.87 6.76
N ALA A 381 20.24 9.54 7.56
CA ALA A 381 19.95 9.13 8.92
C ALA A 381 18.44 9.16 9.23
N TRP A 382 17.95 8.09 9.87
CA TRP A 382 16.53 7.95 10.24
C TRP A 382 16.36 7.64 11.72
N THR A 383 15.25 8.14 12.25
CA THR A 383 14.63 7.75 13.51
C THR A 383 13.19 7.28 13.23
N ASN A 384 12.48 6.78 14.24
CA ASN A 384 11.05 6.42 14.12
C ASN A 384 10.11 7.63 13.88
N GLY A 385 10.63 8.86 13.90
CA GLY A 385 9.87 10.09 13.73
C GLY A 385 10.55 11.17 12.87
N GLY A 386 11.65 10.86 12.17
CA GLY A 386 12.40 11.83 11.39
C GLY A 386 13.42 11.22 10.43
N HIS A 387 13.77 11.99 9.38
CA HIS A 387 14.75 11.63 8.36
C HIS A 387 15.57 12.87 7.98
N THR A 388 16.85 12.67 7.72
CA THR A 388 17.74 13.69 7.18
C THR A 388 18.77 13.06 6.24
N LYS A 389 19.37 13.87 5.37
CA LYS A 389 20.35 13.46 4.37
C LYS A 389 21.47 14.51 4.27
N GLY A 390 22.66 14.07 3.90
CA GLY A 390 23.82 14.93 3.62
C GLY A 390 24.67 14.31 2.50
N GLU A 391 25.15 15.13 1.59
CA GLU A 391 25.95 14.72 0.44
C GLU A 391 27.45 14.82 0.77
N LEU A 392 28.24 13.83 0.32
CA LEU A 392 29.70 13.85 0.38
C LEU A 392 30.28 13.93 -1.03
N GLU A 393 31.10 14.95 -1.27
CA GLU A 393 31.97 15.09 -2.44
C GLU A 393 33.43 14.89 -2.03
N VAL A 394 34.21 14.17 -2.84
CA VAL A 394 35.63 13.89 -2.60
C VAL A 394 36.47 14.27 -3.82
N GLU A 395 37.48 15.10 -3.64
CA GLU A 395 38.40 15.57 -4.70
C GLU A 395 39.78 14.90 -4.62
N GLU A 396 40.41 14.61 -5.77
CA GLU A 396 41.74 14.00 -5.85
C GLU A 396 42.86 14.95 -5.37
N LYS A 397 43.93 14.39 -4.80
CA LYS A 397 45.06 15.17 -4.28
C LYS A 397 46.09 15.46 -5.39
N GLU A 398 46.15 16.70 -5.87
CA GLU A 398 47.10 17.13 -6.91
C GLU A 398 48.51 17.43 -6.36
N LEU A 399 49.56 17.21 -7.18
CA LEU A 399 50.95 17.60 -6.91
C LEU A 399 51.41 18.60 -7.98
N GLU A 400 51.72 19.82 -7.56
CA GLU A 400 52.11 20.89 -8.48
C GLU A 400 53.62 20.84 -8.80
N VAL A 401 53.98 21.09 -10.06
CA VAL A 401 55.37 21.21 -10.52
C VAL A 401 55.84 22.65 -10.34
N LEU A 402 56.72 22.89 -9.39
CA LEU A 402 57.29 24.22 -9.12
C LEU A 402 58.46 24.53 -10.06
N GLN A 403 59.25 23.51 -10.42
CA GLN A 403 60.32 23.59 -11.41
C GLN A 403 60.43 22.27 -12.18
N ASP A 404 60.24 22.31 -13.50
CA ASP A 404 60.35 21.14 -14.38
C ASP A 404 61.81 20.77 -14.70
N ILE A 405 62.04 19.55 -15.21
CA ILE A 405 63.35 19.12 -15.73
C ILE A 405 63.56 19.65 -17.17
N ALA A 406 64.81 19.93 -17.55
CA ALA A 406 65.13 20.57 -18.82
C ALA A 406 66.16 19.79 -19.64
N ASP A 407 66.06 19.87 -20.97
CA ASP A 407 66.97 19.23 -21.92
C ASP A 407 68.42 19.73 -21.75
N LEU A 408 69.39 18.84 -21.99
CA LEU A 408 70.82 19.12 -21.89
C LEU A 408 71.56 18.65 -23.15
N THR A 409 72.52 19.43 -23.63
CA THR A 409 73.44 19.03 -24.70
C THR A 409 74.86 19.11 -24.15
N VAL A 410 75.57 17.99 -24.13
CA VAL A 410 76.90 17.89 -23.52
C VAL A 410 77.91 17.22 -24.45
N ARG A 411 79.19 17.55 -24.31
CA ARG A 411 80.27 16.88 -25.06
C ARG A 411 80.75 15.66 -24.29
N ALA A 412 81.48 14.78 -24.98
CA ALA A 412 82.16 13.67 -24.32
C ALA A 412 82.98 14.16 -23.12
N THR A 413 82.88 13.47 -21.99
CA THR A 413 83.56 13.74 -20.69
C THR A 413 82.97 14.85 -19.80
N ASP A 414 81.95 15.57 -20.25
CA ASP A 414 81.26 16.57 -19.41
C ASP A 414 80.31 15.92 -18.37
N GLN A 415 79.84 16.69 -17.37
CA GLN A 415 78.83 16.25 -16.39
C GLN A 415 77.43 16.74 -16.80
N ALA A 416 76.42 15.86 -16.77
CA ALA A 416 75.01 16.23 -16.97
C ALA A 416 74.24 16.22 -15.63
N VAL A 417 73.33 17.17 -15.42
CA VAL A 417 72.58 17.36 -14.18
C VAL A 417 71.11 17.66 -14.46
N PHE A 418 70.23 16.69 -14.23
CA PHE A 418 68.78 16.90 -14.24
C PHE A 418 68.29 17.23 -12.82
N LYS A 419 67.38 18.21 -12.70
CA LYS A 419 66.80 18.62 -11.41
C LYS A 419 65.36 19.13 -11.59
N CYS A 420 64.49 18.85 -10.63
CA CYS A 420 63.12 19.39 -10.54
C CYS A 420 62.74 19.73 -9.09
N GLU A 421 61.67 20.52 -8.94
CA GLU A 421 61.04 20.90 -7.67
C GLU A 421 59.52 20.67 -7.73
N VAL A 422 58.96 20.00 -6.73
CA VAL A 422 57.51 19.68 -6.62
C VAL A 422 56.91 20.26 -5.32
N SER A 423 55.59 20.45 -5.24
CA SER A 423 54.97 21.21 -4.14
C SER A 423 55.01 20.56 -2.76
N ASP A 424 55.06 19.22 -2.67
CA ASP A 424 55.14 18.45 -1.43
C ASP A 424 56.61 18.08 -1.11
N ASP A 425 57.07 18.39 0.11
CA ASP A 425 58.46 18.20 0.55
C ASP A 425 58.77 16.80 1.09
N LYS A 426 57.77 15.91 1.11
CA LYS A 426 57.90 14.51 1.54
C LYS A 426 57.85 13.52 0.39
N VAL A 427 57.56 13.98 -0.82
CA VAL A 427 57.48 13.15 -2.02
C VAL A 427 58.85 12.57 -2.33
N THR A 428 58.90 11.26 -2.57
CA THR A 428 60.07 10.58 -3.14
C THR A 428 59.75 10.14 -4.57
N GLY A 429 60.74 9.64 -5.32
CA GLY A 429 60.48 9.18 -6.67
C GLY A 429 61.68 8.52 -7.33
N LYS A 430 61.44 7.97 -8.52
CA LYS A 430 62.41 7.22 -9.31
C LYS A 430 62.78 7.94 -10.59
N TRP A 431 63.99 7.69 -11.08
CA TRP A 431 64.46 8.18 -12.37
C TRP A 431 64.51 7.04 -13.38
N TYR A 432 64.15 7.34 -14.62
CA TYR A 432 64.15 6.42 -15.76
C TYR A 432 64.97 7.02 -16.89
N LYS A 433 65.65 6.18 -17.68
CA LYS A 433 66.30 6.53 -18.95
C LYS A 433 65.66 5.67 -20.04
N ASP A 434 65.08 6.30 -21.05
CA ASP A 434 64.40 5.63 -22.16
C ASP A 434 63.38 4.58 -21.67
N GLY A 435 62.67 4.90 -20.57
CA GLY A 435 61.69 4.03 -19.92
C GLY A 435 62.26 2.96 -18.96
N VAL A 436 63.58 2.86 -18.79
CA VAL A 436 64.25 1.89 -17.90
C VAL A 436 64.74 2.56 -16.62
N GLU A 437 64.44 1.97 -15.44
CA GLU A 437 64.83 2.54 -14.14
C GLU A 437 66.36 2.71 -14.02
N VAL A 438 66.79 3.92 -13.67
CA VAL A 438 68.20 4.28 -13.50
C VAL A 438 68.65 3.90 -12.09
N LEU A 439 69.65 3.03 -11.99
CA LEU A 439 70.21 2.60 -10.72
C LEU A 439 71.47 3.41 -10.35
N PRO A 440 71.72 3.69 -9.04
CA PRO A 440 72.91 4.41 -8.61
C PRO A 440 74.20 3.67 -8.98
N SER A 441 75.24 4.42 -9.38
CA SER A 441 76.57 3.89 -9.68
C SER A 441 77.66 4.90 -9.34
N ASP A 442 78.94 4.54 -9.52
CA ASP A 442 80.04 5.50 -9.31
C ASP A 442 79.94 6.74 -10.22
N ARG A 443 79.33 6.59 -11.40
CA ARG A 443 79.09 7.67 -12.38
C ARG A 443 77.76 8.39 -12.17
N ILE A 444 76.73 7.69 -11.69
CA ILE A 444 75.35 8.21 -11.58
C ILE A 444 74.96 8.39 -10.11
N LYS A 445 74.67 9.63 -9.71
CA LYS A 445 74.27 9.99 -8.34
C LYS A 445 72.89 10.63 -8.31
N MET A 446 72.01 10.13 -7.43
CA MET A 446 70.69 10.70 -7.19
C MET A 446 70.62 11.26 -5.77
N THR A 447 70.03 12.44 -5.62
CA THR A 447 69.83 13.10 -4.32
C THR A 447 68.42 13.69 -4.25
N HIS A 448 67.75 13.52 -3.12
CA HIS A 448 66.47 14.14 -2.78
C HIS A 448 66.64 14.93 -1.49
N VAL A 449 66.23 16.20 -1.49
CA VAL A 449 66.27 17.09 -0.32
C VAL A 449 65.00 17.94 -0.31
N GLY A 450 64.03 17.54 0.52
CA GLY A 450 62.71 18.21 0.58
C GLY A 450 62.04 18.17 -0.79
N ARG A 451 61.64 19.33 -1.30
CA ARG A 451 60.97 19.46 -2.60
C ARG A 451 61.84 19.19 -3.83
N PHE A 452 63.17 19.12 -3.67
CA PHE A 452 64.11 19.05 -4.79
C PHE A 452 64.57 17.62 -5.07
N HIS A 453 64.46 17.22 -6.34
CA HIS A 453 64.96 15.94 -6.85
C HIS A 453 66.03 16.18 -7.91
N ARG A 454 67.15 15.46 -7.81
CA ARG A 454 68.31 15.67 -8.70
C ARG A 454 68.97 14.35 -9.11
N LEU A 455 69.28 14.24 -10.40
CA LEU A 455 70.08 13.18 -11.02
C LEU A 455 71.34 13.78 -11.65
N VAL A 456 72.51 13.21 -11.35
CA VAL A 456 73.81 13.64 -11.86
C VAL A 456 74.51 12.50 -12.57
N ILE A 457 74.95 12.73 -13.80
CA ILE A 457 75.71 11.78 -14.62
C ILE A 457 77.10 12.37 -14.86
N ASN A 458 78.14 11.68 -14.38
CA ASN A 458 79.53 12.08 -14.55
C ASN A 458 80.18 11.37 -15.75
N ASP A 459 81.08 12.06 -16.43
CA ASP A 459 81.84 11.55 -17.57
C ASP A 459 80.92 11.06 -18.69
N VAL A 460 80.11 11.96 -19.27
CA VAL A 460 79.06 11.60 -20.23
C VAL A 460 79.65 11.02 -21.52
N LYS A 461 79.07 9.90 -21.95
CA LYS A 461 79.40 9.15 -23.16
C LYS A 461 78.28 9.28 -24.21
N PRO A 462 78.54 8.95 -25.49
CA PRO A 462 77.49 8.91 -26.51
C PRO A 462 76.29 8.03 -26.13
N GLU A 463 76.54 6.92 -25.43
CA GLU A 463 75.52 5.97 -24.96
C GLU A 463 74.63 6.50 -23.83
N ASP A 464 75.03 7.57 -23.14
CA ASP A 464 74.25 8.18 -22.07
C ASP A 464 73.17 9.13 -22.63
N ALA A 465 73.22 9.48 -23.92
CA ALA A 465 72.16 10.20 -24.62
C ALA A 465 70.84 9.42 -24.58
N GLY A 466 69.72 10.14 -24.46
CA GLY A 466 68.39 9.55 -24.28
C GLY A 466 67.47 10.44 -23.44
N ASP A 467 66.24 9.97 -23.23
CA ASP A 467 65.20 10.67 -22.48
C ASP A 467 65.21 10.25 -21.01
N TYR A 468 65.39 11.21 -20.11
CA TYR A 468 65.39 10.99 -18.67
C TYR A 468 64.07 11.46 -18.06
N THR A 469 63.42 10.60 -17.28
CA THR A 469 62.12 10.86 -16.65
C THR A 469 62.18 10.71 -15.14
N PHE A 470 61.66 11.68 -14.39
CA PHE A 470 61.40 11.56 -12.96
C PHE A 470 59.92 11.25 -12.70
N VAL A 471 59.66 10.22 -11.90
CA VAL A 471 58.30 9.79 -11.50
C VAL A 471 58.19 9.82 -9.97
N PRO A 472 57.43 10.77 -9.39
CA PRO A 472 57.12 10.79 -7.95
C PRO A 472 56.23 9.64 -7.52
N ASP A 473 56.51 9.05 -6.35
CA ASP A 473 55.77 7.93 -5.78
C ASP A 473 54.38 8.38 -5.33
N GLY A 474 53.32 7.68 -5.77
CA GLY A 474 51.94 7.90 -5.29
C GLY A 474 51.17 9.02 -6.00
N TYR A 475 51.73 9.60 -7.06
CA TYR A 475 51.09 10.67 -7.86
C TYR A 475 51.12 10.31 -9.35
N ALA A 476 50.07 10.65 -10.09
CA ALA A 476 49.98 10.45 -11.53
C ALA A 476 50.72 11.57 -12.33
N LEU A 477 51.98 11.82 -11.97
CA LEU A 477 52.83 12.86 -12.57
C LEU A 477 54.12 12.23 -13.11
N SER A 478 54.63 12.73 -14.24
CA SER A 478 55.94 12.37 -14.78
C SER A 478 56.60 13.56 -15.47
N LEU A 479 57.88 13.82 -15.18
CA LEU A 479 58.65 14.93 -15.75
C LEU A 479 59.75 14.37 -16.63
N SER A 480 59.88 14.80 -17.90
CA SER A 480 60.79 14.21 -18.91
C SER A 480 61.68 15.27 -19.59
N ALA A 481 62.96 14.95 -19.82
CA ALA A 481 63.92 15.79 -20.55
C ALA A 481 65.01 14.97 -21.25
N LYS A 482 65.55 15.49 -22.36
CA LYS A 482 66.50 14.78 -23.24
C LYS A 482 67.97 15.17 -23.02
N LEU A 483 68.88 14.20 -23.09
CA LEU A 483 70.34 14.42 -23.14
C LEU A 483 70.87 14.21 -24.58
N ASN A 484 71.47 15.23 -25.19
CA ASN A 484 72.02 15.21 -26.56
C ASN A 484 73.58 15.20 -26.58
N PHE A 485 74.18 14.54 -27.60
CA PHE A 485 75.64 14.40 -27.80
C PHE A 485 76.11 15.00 -29.16
N LEU A 486 77.28 15.65 -29.23
CA LEU A 486 77.74 16.48 -30.38
C LEU A 486 78.97 15.91 -31.14
N GLU A 487 78.88 15.60 -32.46
CA GLU A 487 79.98 15.15 -33.36
C GLU A 487 80.07 15.95 -34.71
N ILE A 488 81.26 16.06 -35.37
CA ILE A 488 81.52 16.85 -36.61
C ILE A 488 82.26 16.04 -37.72
N LYS A 489 81.88 16.14 -39.02
CA LYS A 489 82.62 15.65 -40.23
C LYS A 489 82.41 16.54 -41.51
N ILE A 490 83.33 16.49 -42.50
CA ILE A 490 83.46 17.37 -43.72
C ILE A 490 83.54 16.56 -45.07
N ASP A 491 83.10 17.20 -46.18
CA ASP A 491 82.68 16.76 -47.55
C ASP A 491 83.74 16.57 -48.71
N TYR A 492 83.28 15.98 -49.85
CA TYR A 492 83.87 16.08 -51.23
C TYR A 492 82.82 15.84 -52.38
N VAL A 493 82.95 16.45 -53.59
CA VAL A 493 81.88 16.57 -54.66
C VAL A 493 82.31 16.18 -56.13
N PRO A 494 81.43 15.56 -56.98
CA PRO A 494 81.49 15.67 -58.47
C PRO A 494 80.14 15.77 -59.30
N ARG A 495 80.22 16.39 -60.51
CA ARG A 495 79.40 16.48 -61.80
C ARG A 495 77.83 16.49 -61.86
N GLN A 496 77.21 17.32 -62.76
CA GLN A 496 75.79 17.76 -62.68
C GLN A 496 74.95 17.95 -64.01
N ASP A 497 73.69 17.47 -64.04
CA ASP A 497 72.51 17.58 -64.96
C ASP A 497 71.20 17.98 -64.20
N PRO A 498 70.35 18.94 -64.63
CA PRO A 498 69.24 19.51 -63.82
C PRO A 498 68.11 18.52 -63.49
N PRO A 499 67.38 18.70 -62.37
CA PRO A 499 66.41 17.72 -61.91
C PRO A 499 65.00 17.93 -62.46
N LYS A 500 64.17 16.87 -62.46
CA LYS A 500 62.76 16.88 -62.89
C LYS A 500 61.90 15.98 -62.01
N ILE A 501 60.65 16.38 -61.77
CA ILE A 501 59.62 15.62 -61.05
C ILE A 501 58.61 15.03 -62.03
N HIS A 502 58.32 13.75 -61.88
CA HIS A 502 57.28 13.04 -62.63
C HIS A 502 56.17 12.62 -61.66
N LEU A 503 55.03 13.29 -61.73
CA LEU A 503 53.82 12.86 -61.02
C LEU A 503 53.11 11.82 -61.90
N ASP A 504 53.19 10.55 -61.50
CA ASP A 504 52.62 9.46 -62.30
C ASP A 504 51.08 9.62 -62.42
N THR A 505 50.57 9.46 -63.64
CA THR A 505 49.14 9.64 -63.98
C THR A 505 48.38 8.30 -63.89
N THR A 506 48.87 7.35 -63.09
CA THR A 506 48.28 6.02 -62.98
C THR A 506 47.43 5.85 -61.70
N GLY A 507 46.14 5.63 -61.92
CA GLY A 507 45.32 4.73 -61.10
C GLY A 507 44.48 5.32 -59.97
N ASN A 508 45.00 6.20 -59.11
CA ASN A 508 44.30 6.59 -57.86
C ASN A 508 44.20 8.10 -57.55
N MET A 509 44.52 8.98 -58.51
CA MET A 509 44.29 10.42 -58.37
C MET A 509 42.89 10.81 -58.88
N VAL A 510 41.94 11.02 -57.97
CA VAL A 510 40.64 11.62 -58.31
C VAL A 510 40.83 13.14 -58.35
N SER A 511 40.89 13.69 -59.57
CA SER A 511 40.90 15.13 -59.93
C SER A 511 41.94 16.02 -59.25
N GLN A 512 42.88 16.56 -60.05
CA GLN A 512 43.76 17.69 -59.70
C GLN A 512 44.56 17.53 -58.38
N ASN A 513 45.66 16.76 -58.41
CA ASN A 513 46.70 16.74 -57.37
C ASN A 513 46.23 16.55 -55.91
N THR A 514 45.03 16.01 -55.67
CA THR A 514 44.46 15.83 -54.32
C THR A 514 44.50 14.37 -53.88
N ILE A 515 44.92 14.12 -52.64
CA ILE A 515 45.09 12.79 -52.05
C ILE A 515 44.27 12.73 -50.76
N ILE A 516 43.29 11.82 -50.70
CA ILE A 516 42.40 11.67 -49.54
C ILE A 516 42.88 10.50 -48.68
N VAL A 517 43.12 10.74 -47.40
CA VAL A 517 43.56 9.72 -46.44
C VAL A 517 42.65 9.73 -45.22
N VAL A 518 42.29 8.55 -44.72
CA VAL A 518 41.51 8.41 -43.48
C VAL A 518 42.44 8.61 -42.28
N ALA A 519 42.02 9.39 -41.28
CA ALA A 519 42.81 9.58 -40.06
C ALA A 519 43.15 8.24 -39.39
N GLY A 520 44.35 8.12 -38.82
CA GLY A 520 44.93 6.89 -38.30
C GLY A 520 45.50 5.94 -39.36
N ASN A 521 45.18 6.11 -40.65
CA ASN A 521 45.80 5.33 -41.72
C ASN A 521 47.13 5.95 -42.16
N LYS A 522 47.95 5.13 -42.81
CA LYS A 522 49.23 5.54 -43.38
C LYS A 522 49.02 6.40 -44.63
N LEU A 523 49.55 7.63 -44.62
CA LEU A 523 49.73 8.45 -45.82
C LEU A 523 51.05 8.08 -46.48
N ARG A 524 51.05 7.76 -47.77
CA ARG A 524 52.25 7.47 -48.56
C ARG A 524 52.19 8.19 -49.90
N LEU A 525 53.17 9.05 -50.17
CA LEU A 525 53.35 9.78 -51.41
C LEU A 525 54.63 9.30 -52.09
N ASP A 526 54.49 8.52 -53.16
CA ASP A 526 55.61 8.08 -53.99
C ASP A 526 55.71 9.01 -55.22
N VAL A 527 56.84 9.71 -55.40
CA VAL A 527 57.06 10.67 -56.49
C VAL A 527 58.34 10.34 -57.23
N GLU A 528 58.27 10.09 -58.53
CA GLU A 528 59.44 9.78 -59.36
C GLU A 528 60.22 11.06 -59.71
N ILE A 529 61.55 10.98 -59.65
CA ILE A 529 62.46 12.12 -59.82
C ILE A 529 63.68 11.73 -60.66
N THR A 530 64.26 12.66 -61.40
CA THR A 530 65.46 12.42 -62.23
C THR A 530 66.43 13.59 -62.15
N GLY A 531 67.75 13.40 -62.26
CA GLY A 531 68.79 14.46 -62.33
C GLY A 531 70.18 13.96 -61.89
N GLU A 532 71.28 14.57 -62.36
CA GLU A 532 72.67 14.27 -61.91
C GLU A 532 73.35 15.53 -61.30
N PRO A 533 74.22 15.46 -60.29
CA PRO A 533 74.22 14.37 -59.35
C PRO A 533 72.79 14.27 -58.77
N ALA A 534 72.48 13.10 -58.21
CA ALA A 534 71.14 12.79 -57.72
C ALA A 534 70.57 14.00 -56.95
N PRO A 535 69.39 14.52 -57.33
CA PRO A 535 68.90 15.74 -56.73
C PRO A 535 68.62 15.58 -55.25
N THR A 536 68.92 16.63 -54.50
CA THR A 536 68.46 16.77 -53.13
C THR A 536 66.96 17.03 -53.17
N VAL A 537 66.21 16.17 -52.49
CA VAL A 537 64.76 16.31 -52.36
C VAL A 537 64.46 17.01 -51.05
N VAL A 538 63.63 18.03 -51.11
CA VAL A 538 63.07 18.70 -49.94
C VAL A 538 61.56 18.63 -50.05
N TRP A 539 60.95 17.92 -49.10
CA TRP A 539 59.52 18.01 -48.88
C TRP A 539 59.21 19.15 -47.93
N SER A 540 58.15 19.88 -48.22
CA SER A 540 57.65 20.98 -47.39
C SER A 540 56.13 20.89 -47.27
N LYS A 541 55.60 21.33 -46.13
CA LYS A 541 54.16 21.49 -45.92
C LYS A 541 53.86 22.98 -45.81
N GLY A 542 53.11 23.52 -46.76
CA GLY A 542 53.05 24.97 -46.99
C GLY A 542 54.44 25.52 -47.31
N ASP A 543 54.91 26.51 -46.54
CA ASP A 543 56.25 27.11 -46.70
C ASP A 543 57.32 26.52 -45.75
N LYS A 544 56.97 25.54 -44.91
CA LYS A 544 57.88 24.96 -43.91
C LYS A 544 58.44 23.62 -44.39
N PRO A 545 59.77 23.40 -44.40
CA PRO A 545 60.35 22.10 -44.72
C PRO A 545 59.90 21.07 -43.69
N ILE A 546 59.60 19.85 -44.16
CA ILE A 546 59.18 18.76 -43.29
C ILE A 546 60.39 18.27 -42.51
N THR A 547 60.21 18.12 -41.20
CA THR A 547 61.21 17.53 -40.31
C THR A 547 60.80 16.09 -40.05
N GLU A 548 61.69 15.13 -40.31
CA GLU A 548 61.44 13.73 -39.97
C GLU A 548 61.29 13.59 -38.45
N THR A 549 60.37 12.72 -38.04
CA THR A 549 60.13 12.41 -36.64
C THR A 549 60.35 10.92 -36.43
N GLU A 550 60.91 10.53 -35.28
CA GLU A 550 61.15 9.12 -34.98
C GLU A 550 59.83 8.33 -35.04
N GLY A 551 59.70 7.46 -36.04
CA GLY A 551 58.62 6.49 -36.16
C GLY A 551 57.32 6.97 -36.84
N ARG A 552 57.08 8.27 -37.00
CA ARG A 552 55.84 8.80 -37.60
C ARG A 552 56.01 9.38 -38.99
N VAL A 553 56.85 10.40 -39.16
CA VAL A 553 57.07 11.07 -40.46
C VAL A 553 58.44 10.69 -41.00
N ARG A 554 58.47 10.08 -42.18
CA ARG A 554 59.71 9.66 -42.85
C ARG A 554 59.74 10.08 -44.32
N VAL A 555 60.91 10.49 -44.80
CA VAL A 555 61.18 10.77 -46.20
C VAL A 555 62.30 9.83 -46.67
N GLU A 556 61.96 8.87 -47.51
CA GLU A 556 62.94 8.00 -48.14
C GLU A 556 63.15 8.43 -49.59
N SER A 557 64.25 9.14 -49.87
CA SER A 557 64.62 9.54 -51.23
C SER A 557 65.74 8.66 -51.80
N ARG A 558 65.51 8.14 -53.01
CA ARG A 558 66.46 7.40 -53.86
C ARG A 558 66.73 8.22 -55.13
N LYS A 559 67.65 7.76 -55.98
CA LYS A 559 68.09 8.50 -57.19
C LYS A 559 66.95 8.76 -58.20
N ASP A 560 65.93 7.93 -58.19
CA ASP A 560 64.82 7.88 -59.14
C ASP A 560 63.44 8.08 -58.50
N LEU A 561 63.33 8.06 -57.17
CA LEU A 561 62.06 8.06 -56.44
C LEU A 561 62.22 8.74 -55.07
N SER A 562 61.27 9.60 -54.70
CA SER A 562 61.10 10.06 -53.33
C SER A 562 59.79 9.53 -52.75
N CYS A 563 59.88 8.86 -51.60
CA CYS A 563 58.75 8.35 -50.84
C CYS A 563 58.58 9.18 -49.57
N PHE A 564 57.47 9.89 -49.44
CA PHE A 564 57.09 10.56 -48.19
C PHE A 564 56.00 9.74 -47.49
N VAL A 565 56.20 9.44 -46.20
CA VAL A 565 55.25 8.64 -45.42
C VAL A 565 54.95 9.31 -44.09
N ILE A 566 53.67 9.32 -43.73
CA ILE A 566 53.20 9.56 -42.36
C ILE A 566 52.50 8.28 -41.88
N GLU A 567 53.04 7.66 -40.84
CA GLU A 567 52.40 6.53 -40.14
C GLU A 567 51.34 7.07 -39.18
N GLY A 568 50.07 6.77 -39.43
CA GLY A 568 48.95 7.30 -38.64
C GLY A 568 48.68 8.79 -38.90
N ALA A 569 48.13 9.10 -40.07
CA ALA A 569 47.79 10.47 -40.44
C ALA A 569 46.78 11.09 -39.46
N GLU A 570 47.01 12.31 -39.02
CA GLU A 570 46.10 13.06 -38.15
C GLU A 570 45.50 14.25 -38.89
N ARG A 571 44.50 14.90 -38.29
CA ARG A 571 43.83 16.07 -38.86
C ARG A 571 44.81 17.19 -39.22
N ASP A 572 45.80 17.41 -38.37
CA ASP A 572 46.83 18.43 -38.59
C ASP A 572 47.79 18.08 -39.71
N ASP A 573 47.73 16.85 -40.28
CA ASP A 573 48.47 16.44 -41.47
C ASP A 573 47.79 16.87 -42.79
N GLU A 574 46.58 17.42 -42.75
CA GLU A 574 45.93 18.03 -43.93
C GLU A 574 46.71 19.27 -44.44
N GLY A 575 46.83 19.43 -45.75
CA GLY A 575 47.41 20.63 -46.35
C GLY A 575 48.15 20.39 -47.67
N ASN A 576 48.78 21.44 -48.17
CA ASN A 576 49.60 21.39 -49.39
C ASN A 576 51.00 20.87 -49.05
N TYR A 577 51.37 19.76 -49.66
CA TYR A 577 52.71 19.17 -49.62
C TYR A 577 53.44 19.50 -50.91
N THR A 578 54.53 20.24 -50.81
CA THR A 578 55.37 20.62 -51.94
C THR A 578 56.64 19.79 -51.90
N ILE A 579 56.86 19.00 -52.95
CA ILE A 579 58.16 18.38 -53.22
C ILE A 579 58.97 19.32 -54.10
N CYS A 580 60.17 19.65 -53.64
CA CYS A 580 61.16 20.40 -54.38
C CYS A 580 62.39 19.52 -54.59
N VAL A 581 62.81 19.40 -55.84
CA VAL A 581 64.06 18.71 -56.17
C VAL A 581 65.05 19.72 -56.71
N THR A 582 66.25 19.71 -56.16
CA THR A 582 67.32 20.64 -56.54
C THR A 582 68.60 19.85 -56.77
N ASN A 583 69.34 20.19 -57.80
CA ASN A 583 70.75 19.87 -57.87
C ASN A 583 71.46 21.09 -58.44
N PRO A 584 72.80 21.12 -58.50
CA PRO A 584 73.45 22.39 -58.78
C PRO A 584 73.41 22.78 -60.28
N ALA A 585 72.70 22.00 -61.10
CA ALA A 585 72.30 22.35 -62.46
C ALA A 585 70.85 22.91 -62.57
N GLY A 586 69.98 22.80 -61.55
CA GLY A 586 68.62 23.39 -61.57
C GLY A 586 67.69 22.97 -60.42
N GLU A 587 66.44 23.44 -60.45
CA GLU A 587 65.39 23.14 -59.46
C GLU A 587 64.06 22.82 -60.19
N ASP A 588 63.27 21.88 -59.67
CA ASP A 588 61.88 21.61 -60.07
C ASP A 588 60.98 21.44 -58.85
N LYS A 589 59.68 21.77 -58.96
CA LYS A 589 58.71 21.76 -57.84
C LYS A 589 57.35 21.23 -58.25
N ALA A 590 56.73 20.42 -57.39
CA ALA A 590 55.36 19.95 -57.54
C ALA A 590 54.58 20.03 -56.21
N VAL A 591 53.28 20.34 -56.29
CA VAL A 591 52.39 20.48 -55.13
C VAL A 591 51.30 19.42 -55.16
N LEU A 592 51.12 18.73 -54.04
CA LEU A 592 50.08 17.74 -53.77
C LEU A 592 49.22 18.23 -52.59
N PHE A 593 47.91 18.30 -52.75
CA PHE A 593 47.01 18.62 -51.64
C PHE A 593 46.58 17.33 -50.95
N VAL A 594 46.93 17.16 -49.68
CA VAL A 594 46.47 16.02 -48.87
C VAL A 594 45.26 16.47 -48.07
N LYS A 595 44.13 15.77 -48.23
CA LYS A 595 42.91 15.94 -47.44
C LYS A 595 42.77 14.78 -46.45
N ILE A 596 42.56 15.09 -45.18
CA ILE A 596 42.36 14.07 -44.14
C ILE A 596 40.87 13.98 -43.82
N VAL A 597 40.32 12.77 -43.87
CA VAL A 597 38.93 12.49 -43.52
C VAL A 597 38.88 11.55 -42.32
N ASP A 598 37.92 11.74 -41.43
CA ASP A 598 37.75 10.96 -40.20
C ASP A 598 36.26 10.72 -39.94
N VAL A 599 35.93 9.96 -38.92
CA VAL A 599 34.56 9.95 -38.37
C VAL A 599 34.24 11.33 -37.77
N PRO A 600 32.95 11.70 -37.66
CA PRO A 600 32.57 12.98 -37.07
C PRO A 600 32.88 13.07 -35.58
N ASP A 601 32.93 14.28 -35.05
CA ASP A 601 32.84 14.52 -33.61
C ASP A 601 31.46 14.07 -33.07
N PRO A 602 31.30 13.90 -31.74
CA PRO A 602 30.00 13.64 -31.14
C PRO A 602 29.01 14.80 -31.34
N PRO A 603 27.71 14.53 -31.55
CA PRO A 603 26.66 15.55 -31.54
C PRO A 603 26.59 16.32 -30.21
N GLU A 604 26.22 17.61 -30.28
CA GLU A 604 26.19 18.51 -29.13
C GLU A 604 24.76 18.76 -28.61
N ASN A 605 24.65 19.31 -27.39
CA ASN A 605 23.40 19.86 -26.83
C ASN A 605 22.18 18.91 -26.83
N VAL A 606 22.41 17.62 -26.59
CA VAL A 606 21.34 16.60 -26.54
C VAL A 606 20.36 16.87 -25.39
N LYS A 607 19.08 17.06 -25.73
CA LYS A 607 18.00 17.36 -24.78
C LYS A 607 16.76 16.53 -25.12
N CYS A 608 15.97 16.23 -24.09
CA CYS A 608 14.68 15.58 -24.24
C CYS A 608 13.56 16.58 -23.96
N THR A 609 12.59 16.67 -24.86
CA THR A 609 11.44 17.58 -24.79
C THR A 609 10.16 16.80 -25.11
N SER A 610 9.00 17.42 -24.87
CA SER A 610 7.69 16.84 -25.23
C SER A 610 7.52 15.40 -24.73
N VAL A 611 7.82 15.19 -23.45
CA VAL A 611 7.78 13.87 -22.81
C VAL A 611 6.31 13.48 -22.61
N GLY A 612 5.87 12.44 -23.31
CA GLY A 612 4.54 11.85 -23.22
C GLY A 612 4.50 10.59 -22.36
N GLU A 613 3.46 9.76 -22.54
CA GLU A 613 3.25 8.53 -21.75
C GLU A 613 4.27 7.44 -22.06
N ASP A 614 4.61 7.25 -23.33
CA ASP A 614 5.53 6.23 -23.84
C ASP A 614 6.57 6.81 -24.82
N CYS A 615 6.57 8.14 -25.00
CA CYS A 615 7.37 8.82 -25.99
C CYS A 615 8.06 10.08 -25.44
N ALA A 616 9.11 10.52 -26.12
CA ALA A 616 9.76 11.81 -25.91
C ALA A 616 10.49 12.20 -27.18
N ASN A 617 10.58 13.50 -27.43
CA ASN A 617 11.41 14.02 -28.50
C ASN A 617 12.83 14.22 -27.98
N ILE A 618 13.81 13.62 -28.64
CA ILE A 618 15.21 13.93 -28.44
C ILE A 618 15.63 14.93 -29.52
N ILE A 619 16.20 16.05 -29.10
CA ILE A 619 16.71 17.11 -29.96
C ILE A 619 18.20 17.30 -29.68
N TRP A 620 18.98 17.59 -30.72
CA TRP A 620 20.43 17.79 -30.61
C TRP A 620 20.93 18.79 -31.66
N GLU A 621 22.19 19.19 -31.52
CA GLU A 621 22.89 20.01 -32.50
C GLU A 621 23.91 19.14 -33.26
N PRO A 622 24.16 19.43 -34.56
CA PRO A 622 25.20 18.75 -35.33
C PRO A 622 26.57 18.84 -34.65
N PRO A 623 27.48 17.88 -34.89
CA PRO A 623 28.82 17.94 -34.32
C PRO A 623 29.59 19.17 -34.81
N LYS A 624 30.48 19.68 -33.96
CA LYS A 624 31.32 20.84 -34.26
C LYS A 624 32.24 20.62 -35.47
N PHE A 625 32.67 19.37 -35.68
CA PHE A 625 33.42 18.97 -36.87
C PHE A 625 32.85 17.67 -37.45
N ASP A 626 32.70 17.63 -38.76
CA ASP A 626 32.11 16.50 -39.50
C ASP A 626 33.13 15.42 -39.88
N GLY A 627 34.38 15.56 -39.46
CA GLY A 627 35.48 14.68 -39.87
C GLY A 627 35.98 14.97 -41.29
N GLY A 628 35.65 16.11 -41.91
CA GLY A 628 36.09 16.43 -43.27
C GLY A 628 35.27 15.76 -44.39
N ALA A 629 34.24 15.00 -44.02
CA ALA A 629 33.25 14.39 -44.90
C ALA A 629 31.83 14.68 -44.39
N PRO A 630 30.86 14.95 -45.29
CA PRO A 630 29.53 15.43 -44.89
C PRO A 630 28.76 14.41 -44.05
N ILE A 631 28.06 14.90 -43.02
CA ILE A 631 27.16 14.11 -42.18
C ILE A 631 26.02 13.56 -43.03
N LYS A 632 25.87 12.23 -43.02
CA LYS A 632 24.76 11.51 -43.66
C LYS A 632 23.54 11.40 -42.76
N GLY A 633 23.72 11.54 -41.45
CA GLY A 633 22.65 11.59 -40.45
C GLY A 633 23.11 10.99 -39.12
N TYR A 634 22.15 10.50 -38.33
CA TYR A 634 22.35 10.19 -36.92
C TYR A 634 21.76 8.84 -36.51
N LEU A 635 22.37 8.23 -35.49
CA LEU A 635 21.83 7.08 -34.76
C LEU A 635 21.60 7.46 -33.31
N MET A 636 20.50 6.98 -32.73
CA MET A 636 20.09 7.32 -31.38
C MET A 636 19.92 6.05 -30.55
N GLU A 637 20.35 6.12 -29.30
CA GLU A 637 20.18 5.04 -28.34
C GLU A 637 19.52 5.56 -27.07
N ARG A 638 18.83 4.65 -26.38
CA ARG A 638 18.30 4.88 -25.04
C ARG A 638 18.73 3.78 -24.08
N LYS A 639 18.74 4.11 -22.80
CA LYS A 639 18.82 3.14 -21.71
C LYS A 639 17.94 3.58 -20.54
N LYS A 640 17.55 2.63 -19.70
CA LYS A 640 16.96 2.96 -18.39
C LYS A 640 18.07 3.51 -17.49
N LYS A 641 17.77 4.51 -16.65
CA LYS A 641 18.73 5.06 -15.69
C LYS A 641 19.20 3.93 -14.76
N GLY A 642 20.52 3.79 -14.58
CA GLY A 642 21.15 2.68 -13.83
C GLY A 642 21.38 1.37 -14.62
N SER A 643 20.79 1.22 -15.81
CA SER A 643 21.12 0.09 -16.70
C SER A 643 22.46 0.33 -17.40
N SER A 644 23.27 -0.71 -17.59
CA SER A 644 24.44 -0.69 -18.48
C SER A 644 24.09 -0.94 -19.95
N ARG A 645 22.90 -1.48 -20.23
CA ARG A 645 22.46 -1.85 -21.59
C ARG A 645 21.82 -0.68 -22.34
N TRP A 646 22.42 -0.30 -23.45
CA TRP A 646 21.87 0.62 -24.45
C TRP A 646 21.03 -0.13 -25.50
N THR A 647 19.98 0.52 -26.00
CA THR A 647 19.10 0.01 -27.05
C THR A 647 18.95 1.05 -28.14
N LYS A 648 19.18 0.65 -29.38
CA LYS A 648 18.98 1.49 -30.56
C LYS A 648 17.52 1.86 -30.75
N LEU A 649 17.28 3.14 -31.03
CA LEU A 649 15.96 3.69 -31.34
C LEU A 649 15.68 3.61 -32.84
N ASN A 650 16.70 3.87 -33.65
CA ASN A 650 16.70 3.70 -35.10
C ASN A 650 17.83 2.78 -35.55
N PHE A 651 17.57 2.01 -36.60
CA PHE A 651 18.55 1.11 -37.23
C PHE A 651 19.19 1.74 -38.47
N ASP A 652 18.39 2.51 -39.22
CA ASP A 652 18.85 3.29 -40.36
C ASP A 652 19.24 4.71 -39.93
N VAL A 653 20.17 5.31 -40.68
CA VAL A 653 20.67 6.66 -40.46
C VAL A 653 19.51 7.67 -40.62
N TYR A 654 19.34 8.55 -39.64
CA TYR A 654 18.25 9.52 -39.59
C TYR A 654 18.77 10.94 -39.87
N GLU A 655 18.23 11.65 -40.86
CA GLU A 655 18.83 12.91 -41.35
C GLU A 655 18.54 14.13 -40.47
N SER A 656 17.40 14.14 -39.77
CA SER A 656 16.95 15.28 -38.96
C SER A 656 17.61 15.28 -37.57
N THR A 657 17.73 16.47 -36.97
CA THR A 657 18.30 16.69 -35.62
C THR A 657 17.25 16.64 -34.49
N THR A 658 16.05 16.13 -34.80
CA THR A 658 14.99 15.86 -33.83
C THR A 658 14.38 14.50 -34.11
N TYR A 659 14.19 13.68 -33.08
CA TYR A 659 13.62 12.34 -33.23
C TYR A 659 12.63 12.01 -32.12
N GLU A 660 11.47 11.49 -32.50
CA GLU A 660 10.46 11.02 -31.57
C GLU A 660 10.77 9.58 -31.13
N ALA A 661 11.34 9.43 -29.94
CA ALA A 661 11.60 8.13 -29.35
C ALA A 661 10.30 7.56 -28.75
N LYS A 662 9.86 6.40 -29.23
CA LYS A 662 8.61 5.73 -28.80
C LYS A 662 8.87 4.45 -28.02
N ARG A 663 7.81 3.83 -27.47
CA ARG A 663 7.87 2.53 -26.77
C ARG A 663 8.71 2.59 -25.48
N MET A 664 8.69 3.71 -24.78
CA MET A 664 9.21 3.81 -23.42
C MET A 664 8.14 3.34 -22.43
N ILE A 665 8.56 3.07 -21.20
CA ILE A 665 7.66 2.64 -20.15
C ILE A 665 7.39 3.84 -19.25
N GLU A 666 6.11 4.16 -19.04
CA GLU A 666 5.68 5.21 -18.12
C GLU A 666 6.26 5.00 -16.72
N GLY A 667 6.73 6.07 -16.07
CA GLY A 667 7.30 6.02 -14.72
C GLY A 667 8.71 5.46 -14.64
N VAL A 668 9.34 5.11 -15.76
CA VAL A 668 10.75 4.65 -15.80
C VAL A 668 11.65 5.79 -16.24
N MET A 669 12.73 6.04 -15.50
CA MET A 669 13.73 7.04 -15.87
C MET A 669 14.59 6.53 -17.05
N TYR A 670 14.75 7.36 -18.07
CA TYR A 670 15.60 7.08 -19.25
C TYR A 670 16.70 8.12 -19.43
N GLU A 671 17.79 7.67 -20.04
CA GLU A 671 18.87 8.49 -20.60
C GLU A 671 19.04 8.14 -22.08
N MET A 672 19.38 9.13 -22.90
CA MET A 672 19.54 8.95 -24.33
C MET A 672 20.85 9.56 -24.81
N ARG A 673 21.38 9.04 -25.91
CA ARG A 673 22.58 9.56 -26.58
C ARG A 673 22.44 9.46 -28.09
N VAL A 674 23.20 10.29 -28.80
CA VAL A 674 23.16 10.42 -30.25
C VAL A 674 24.57 10.23 -30.81
N PHE A 675 24.64 9.67 -32.01
CA PHE A 675 25.86 9.49 -32.79
C PHE A 675 25.67 10.13 -34.16
N ALA A 676 26.70 10.76 -34.70
CA ALA A 676 26.73 11.24 -36.07
C ALA A 676 27.37 10.18 -37.00
N VAL A 677 26.93 10.11 -38.24
CA VAL A 677 27.41 9.17 -39.25
C VAL A 677 27.83 9.93 -40.49
N ASN A 678 29.05 9.72 -40.98
CA ASN A 678 29.49 10.20 -42.30
C ASN A 678 29.91 9.02 -43.20
N SER A 679 30.62 9.28 -44.30
CA SER A 679 31.09 8.21 -45.20
C SER A 679 32.20 7.33 -44.64
N ILE A 680 32.90 7.77 -43.58
CA ILE A 680 33.98 7.03 -42.93
C ILE A 680 33.43 6.10 -41.86
N GLY A 681 32.50 6.60 -41.04
CA GLY A 681 31.91 5.79 -39.98
C GLY A 681 31.08 6.56 -38.97
N LEU A 682 30.91 5.92 -37.81
CA LEU A 682 30.13 6.39 -36.68
C LEU A 682 31.01 7.20 -35.73
N SER A 683 30.55 8.37 -35.29
CA SER A 683 31.21 9.17 -34.25
C SER A 683 31.28 8.42 -32.92
N PRO A 684 32.06 8.88 -31.93
CA PRO A 684 31.80 8.56 -30.54
C PRO A 684 30.42 9.08 -30.10
N PRO A 685 29.83 8.54 -29.01
CA PRO A 685 28.53 8.99 -28.53
C PRO A 685 28.58 10.43 -28.00
N SER A 686 27.48 11.15 -28.14
CA SER A 686 27.23 12.38 -27.40
C SER A 686 27.29 12.15 -25.88
N LEU A 687 27.41 13.23 -25.12
CA LEU A 687 27.03 13.19 -23.71
C LEU A 687 25.57 12.72 -23.56
N ASN A 688 25.28 12.03 -22.45
CA ASN A 688 23.93 11.56 -22.17
C ASN A 688 23.01 12.75 -21.94
N SER A 689 21.75 12.64 -22.40
CA SER A 689 20.70 13.57 -22.02
C SER A 689 20.49 13.57 -20.50
N LYS A 690 19.99 14.69 -19.96
CA LYS A 690 19.51 14.71 -18.57
C LYS A 690 18.43 13.62 -18.40
N PRO A 691 18.44 12.86 -17.30
CA PRO A 691 17.45 11.82 -17.07
C PRO A 691 16.02 12.39 -17.10
N PHE A 692 15.11 11.70 -17.79
CA PHE A 692 13.70 12.09 -17.88
C PHE A 692 12.79 10.88 -17.67
N MET A 693 11.54 11.13 -17.30
CA MET A 693 10.53 10.10 -17.03
C MET A 693 9.31 10.34 -17.91
N PRO A 694 8.94 9.39 -18.80
CA PRO A 694 7.65 9.40 -19.49
C PRO A 694 6.51 9.34 -18.47
N ILE A 695 5.56 10.27 -18.57
CA ILE A 695 4.42 10.40 -17.67
C ILE A 695 3.21 10.87 -18.49
N ALA A 696 2.06 10.22 -18.32
CA ALA A 696 0.81 10.64 -18.95
C ALA A 696 0.04 11.66 -18.09
N PRO A 697 -0.71 12.61 -18.68
CA PRO A 697 -1.78 13.31 -17.97
C PRO A 697 -2.81 12.32 -17.43
N THR A 698 -3.51 12.68 -16.36
CA THR A 698 -4.58 11.82 -15.83
C THR A 698 -5.75 11.70 -16.82
N SER A 699 -6.60 10.68 -16.65
CA SER A 699 -7.90 10.67 -17.31
C SER A 699 -8.82 11.77 -16.76
N GLU A 700 -9.97 11.99 -17.40
CA GLU A 700 -10.98 12.92 -16.87
C GLU A 700 -11.52 12.47 -15.50
N PRO A 701 -11.92 13.41 -14.62
CA PRO A 701 -12.65 13.08 -13.41
C PRO A 701 -13.94 12.30 -13.72
N THR A 702 -14.33 11.36 -12.84
CA THR A 702 -15.53 10.55 -13.08
C THR A 702 -16.71 11.05 -12.25
N ARG A 703 -17.94 10.71 -12.66
CA ARG A 703 -19.19 10.99 -11.93
C ARG A 703 -19.37 12.46 -11.52
N LEU A 704 -19.03 13.40 -12.39
CA LEU A 704 -19.34 14.81 -12.17
C LEU A 704 -20.85 15.02 -12.06
N THR A 705 -21.30 15.57 -10.95
CA THR A 705 -22.71 15.80 -10.63
C THR A 705 -22.90 17.11 -9.88
N VAL A 706 -24.10 17.68 -10.00
CA VAL A 706 -24.53 18.82 -9.20
C VAL A 706 -25.07 18.31 -7.88
N HIS A 707 -24.49 18.77 -6.77
CA HIS A 707 -24.90 18.43 -5.42
C HIS A 707 -25.91 19.43 -4.85
N ASP A 708 -25.72 20.72 -5.12
CA ASP A 708 -26.59 21.78 -4.63
C ASP A 708 -26.54 23.03 -5.51
N VAL A 709 -27.64 23.78 -5.57
CA VAL A 709 -27.72 25.05 -6.31
C VAL A 709 -28.51 26.05 -5.47
N THR A 710 -27.92 27.24 -5.29
CA THR A 710 -28.59 28.41 -4.69
C THR A 710 -28.87 29.44 -5.78
N ASP A 711 -29.40 30.59 -5.39
CA ASP A 711 -29.55 31.75 -6.28
C ASP A 711 -28.24 32.25 -6.90
N SER A 712 -27.08 31.93 -6.30
CA SER A 712 -25.78 32.54 -6.64
C SER A 712 -24.60 31.56 -6.57
N THR A 713 -24.85 30.28 -6.27
CA THR A 713 -23.80 29.26 -6.14
C THR A 713 -24.25 27.92 -6.72
N CYS A 714 -23.27 27.13 -7.19
CA CYS A 714 -23.47 25.75 -7.64
C CYS A 714 -22.38 24.88 -7.01
N THR A 715 -22.78 23.87 -6.25
CA THR A 715 -21.87 22.90 -5.64
C THR A 715 -21.78 21.67 -6.52
N LEU A 716 -20.59 21.41 -7.05
CA LEU A 716 -20.26 20.25 -7.85
C LEU A 716 -19.60 19.17 -6.98
N LYS A 717 -19.84 17.91 -7.30
CA LYS A 717 -19.12 16.74 -6.76
C LYS A 717 -18.72 15.81 -7.89
N TRP A 718 -17.55 15.21 -7.77
CA TRP A 718 -17.02 14.24 -8.72
C TRP A 718 -16.26 13.14 -7.96
N LEU A 719 -15.70 12.18 -8.69
CA LEU A 719 -14.75 11.19 -8.21
C LEU A 719 -13.43 11.37 -8.95
N ALA A 720 -12.37 10.79 -8.38
CA ALA A 720 -11.06 10.83 -9.01
C ALA A 720 -11.05 10.19 -10.41
N PRO A 721 -10.09 10.60 -11.26
CA PRO A 721 -9.80 9.91 -12.51
C PRO A 721 -9.59 8.42 -12.27
N GLU A 722 -10.06 7.57 -13.20
CA GLU A 722 -9.78 6.13 -13.14
C GLU A 722 -8.30 5.83 -13.40
N LYS A 723 -7.65 6.63 -14.26
CA LYS A 723 -6.21 6.54 -14.54
C LYS A 723 -5.50 7.80 -14.05
N ILE A 724 -4.66 7.64 -13.04
CA ILE A 724 -3.85 8.73 -12.47
C ILE A 724 -2.46 8.81 -13.14
N GLY A 725 -1.99 7.72 -13.74
CA GLY A 725 -0.65 7.65 -14.34
C GLY A 725 0.46 7.66 -13.28
N ALA A 726 1.71 7.56 -13.74
CA ALA A 726 2.89 7.56 -12.88
C ALA A 726 3.18 8.93 -12.24
N GLY A 727 2.55 9.99 -12.74
CA GLY A 727 2.72 11.37 -12.30
C GLY A 727 1.96 11.73 -11.02
N GLY A 728 1.12 10.82 -10.50
CA GLY A 728 0.22 11.15 -9.40
C GLY A 728 -0.90 12.11 -9.81
N LEU A 729 -1.61 12.66 -8.83
CA LEU A 729 -2.68 13.65 -9.04
C LEU A 729 -2.41 14.84 -8.11
N ASP A 730 -2.24 16.03 -8.70
CA ASP A 730 -1.95 17.26 -7.96
C ASP A 730 -3.25 17.99 -7.55
N GLY A 731 -4.32 17.83 -8.32
CA GLY A 731 -5.65 18.33 -7.95
C GLY A 731 -6.56 18.59 -9.15
N TYR A 732 -7.55 19.47 -8.96
CA TYR A 732 -8.57 19.77 -9.97
C TYR A 732 -8.69 21.26 -10.27
N VAL A 733 -8.96 21.58 -11.54
CA VAL A 733 -9.43 22.89 -12.00
C VAL A 733 -10.92 22.79 -12.31
N ILE A 734 -11.70 23.69 -11.76
CA ILE A 734 -13.15 23.76 -11.96
C ILE A 734 -13.41 24.97 -12.83
N GLU A 735 -14.13 24.77 -13.93
CA GLU A 735 -14.41 25.83 -14.88
C GLU A 735 -15.91 25.88 -15.17
N TYR A 736 -16.39 27.08 -15.48
CA TYR A 736 -17.79 27.30 -15.85
C TYR A 736 -17.89 28.26 -17.03
N CYS A 737 -18.97 28.11 -17.81
CA CYS A 737 -19.23 28.92 -18.99
C CYS A 737 -20.74 29.13 -19.11
N LYS A 738 -21.18 30.36 -19.44
CA LYS A 738 -22.60 30.64 -19.66
C LYS A 738 -23.10 29.89 -20.91
N GLU A 739 -24.33 29.38 -20.88
CA GLU A 739 -24.92 28.70 -22.04
C GLU A 739 -24.92 29.62 -23.27
N GLY A 740 -24.29 29.19 -24.35
CA GLY A 740 -24.15 29.96 -25.60
C GLY A 740 -22.83 30.72 -25.73
N GLU A 741 -22.03 30.83 -24.68
CA GLU A 741 -20.68 31.40 -24.72
C GLU A 741 -19.62 30.31 -24.96
N THR A 742 -18.42 30.72 -25.39
CA THR A 742 -17.29 29.80 -25.67
C THR A 742 -16.16 29.91 -24.67
N GLU A 743 -16.09 30.99 -23.89
CA GLU A 743 -15.03 31.24 -22.93
C GLU A 743 -15.33 30.58 -21.57
N TRP A 744 -14.39 29.75 -21.11
CA TRP A 744 -14.49 29.08 -19.81
C TRP A 744 -13.76 29.90 -18.74
N VAL A 745 -14.46 30.18 -17.65
CA VAL A 745 -13.92 30.89 -16.49
C VAL A 745 -13.51 29.89 -15.42
N VAL A 746 -12.27 30.01 -14.93
CA VAL A 746 -11.77 29.18 -13.81
C VAL A 746 -12.37 29.66 -12.49
N ALA A 747 -12.98 28.74 -11.73
CA ALA A 747 -13.67 29.02 -10.48
C ALA A 747 -12.76 29.02 -9.25
N ASN A 748 -11.62 28.31 -9.30
CA ASN A 748 -10.68 28.15 -8.19
C ASN A 748 -9.31 28.80 -8.48
N GLN A 749 -8.71 29.45 -7.48
CA GLN A 749 -7.39 30.10 -7.62
C GLN A 749 -6.21 29.12 -7.56
N GLU A 750 -6.31 28.12 -6.69
CA GLU A 750 -5.34 27.01 -6.55
C GLU A 750 -6.02 25.69 -6.90
N LEU A 751 -5.23 24.67 -7.27
CA LEU A 751 -5.76 23.34 -7.54
C LEU A 751 -6.60 22.83 -6.36
N CYS A 752 -7.82 22.39 -6.65
CA CYS A 752 -8.69 21.83 -5.64
C CYS A 752 -8.26 20.38 -5.38
N GLU A 753 -7.79 20.06 -4.18
CA GLU A 753 -7.45 18.67 -3.80
C GLU A 753 -8.71 17.82 -3.50
N ARG A 754 -9.83 18.48 -3.18
CA ARG A 754 -11.08 17.82 -2.81
C ARG A 754 -11.91 17.46 -4.03
N GLN A 755 -12.69 16.38 -3.92
CA GLN A 755 -13.58 15.87 -4.96
C GLN A 755 -14.96 16.57 -4.96
N GLY A 756 -14.96 17.87 -4.70
CA GLY A 756 -16.15 18.70 -4.69
C GLY A 756 -15.82 20.16 -4.41
N PHE A 757 -16.52 21.06 -5.11
CA PHE A 757 -16.25 22.48 -5.06
C PHE A 757 -17.54 23.29 -5.26
N ALA A 758 -17.69 24.36 -4.48
CA ALA A 758 -18.80 25.29 -4.59
C ALA A 758 -18.37 26.50 -5.40
N VAL A 759 -18.83 26.58 -6.65
CA VAL A 759 -18.65 27.75 -7.51
C VAL A 759 -19.58 28.85 -7.01
N ARG A 760 -19.03 30.04 -6.77
CA ARG A 760 -19.73 31.18 -6.14
C ARG A 760 -19.86 32.35 -7.09
N ASN A 761 -20.70 33.32 -6.71
CA ASN A 761 -20.95 34.57 -7.46
C ASN A 761 -21.46 34.31 -8.88
N LEU A 762 -22.26 33.26 -9.04
CA LEU A 762 -22.89 32.93 -10.31
C LEU A 762 -24.11 33.83 -10.55
N PRO A 763 -24.39 34.20 -11.81
CA PRO A 763 -25.51 35.07 -12.14
C PRO A 763 -26.85 34.35 -11.94
N VAL A 764 -27.73 34.95 -11.14
CA VAL A 764 -29.06 34.42 -10.80
C VAL A 764 -29.91 34.24 -12.07
N GLY A 765 -30.57 33.10 -12.20
CA GLY A 765 -31.48 32.75 -13.29
C GLY A 765 -30.80 32.23 -14.57
N GLU A 766 -29.50 32.41 -14.70
CA GLU A 766 -28.76 32.01 -15.90
C GLU A 766 -28.50 30.50 -15.94
N LYS A 767 -28.28 29.98 -17.15
CA LYS A 767 -27.89 28.60 -17.39
C LYS A 767 -26.38 28.52 -17.60
N ILE A 768 -25.71 27.70 -16.80
CA ILE A 768 -24.25 27.61 -16.75
C ILE A 768 -23.81 26.17 -17.02
N ASN A 769 -22.90 26.00 -17.97
CA ASN A 769 -22.15 24.76 -18.18
C ASN A 769 -21.00 24.69 -17.18
N PHE A 770 -20.75 23.50 -16.63
CA PHE A 770 -19.63 23.25 -15.73
C PHE A 770 -18.78 22.10 -16.25
N ARG A 771 -17.47 22.23 -16.06
CA ARG A 771 -16.52 21.16 -16.28
C ARG A 771 -15.45 21.11 -15.20
N VAL A 772 -14.88 19.93 -15.00
CA VAL A 772 -13.78 19.70 -14.05
C VAL A 772 -12.64 19.00 -14.77
N VAL A 773 -11.44 19.51 -14.58
CA VAL A 773 -10.21 19.03 -15.19
C VAL A 773 -9.29 18.55 -14.08
N ALA A 774 -8.78 17.33 -14.18
CA ALA A 774 -7.75 16.84 -13.28
C ALA A 774 -6.37 17.30 -13.76
N VAL A 775 -5.44 17.52 -12.83
CA VAL A 775 -4.10 18.01 -13.14
C VAL A 775 -3.08 17.16 -12.40
N ASN A 776 -2.03 16.76 -13.12
CA ASN A 776 -0.81 16.18 -12.55
C ASN A 776 0.43 16.85 -13.16
N ILE A 777 1.61 16.34 -12.80
CA ILE A 777 2.90 16.84 -13.30
C ILE A 777 3.05 16.80 -14.82
N ALA A 778 2.34 15.93 -15.53
CA ALA A 778 2.32 15.87 -17.00
C ALA A 778 1.33 16.88 -17.61
N GLY A 779 0.40 17.41 -16.84
CA GLY A 779 -0.49 18.49 -17.24
C GLY A 779 -1.97 18.23 -16.96
N ARG A 780 -2.83 18.90 -17.75
CA ARG A 780 -4.30 18.87 -17.63
C ARG A 780 -4.88 17.64 -18.34
N SER A 781 -5.85 16.98 -17.71
CA SER A 781 -6.67 15.93 -18.32
C SER A 781 -7.68 16.50 -19.33
N PRO A 782 -8.33 15.66 -20.14
CA PRO A 782 -9.62 16.00 -20.73
C PRO A 782 -10.64 16.43 -19.65
N PRO A 783 -11.54 17.38 -19.95
CA PRO A 783 -12.52 17.88 -18.98
C PRO A 783 -13.74 16.97 -18.85
N ALA A 784 -14.07 16.59 -17.62
CA ALA A 784 -15.37 16.01 -17.32
C ALA A 784 -16.43 17.11 -17.35
N THR A 785 -17.46 16.97 -18.18
CA THR A 785 -18.49 18.01 -18.38
C THR A 785 -19.87 17.50 -17.99
N LEU A 786 -20.72 18.36 -17.41
CA LEU A 786 -22.12 18.01 -17.18
C LEU A 786 -22.87 17.83 -18.50
N SER A 787 -23.80 16.88 -18.54
CA SER A 787 -24.57 16.57 -19.76
C SER A 787 -25.56 17.67 -20.16
N GLN A 788 -25.94 18.54 -19.23
CA GLN A 788 -26.88 19.64 -19.42
C GLN A 788 -26.42 20.85 -18.59
N PRO A 789 -26.67 22.09 -19.06
CA PRO A 789 -26.39 23.29 -18.28
C PRO A 789 -27.30 23.36 -17.04
N VAL A 790 -26.77 23.97 -15.98
CA VAL A 790 -27.45 24.13 -14.69
C VAL A 790 -28.04 25.52 -14.60
N THR A 791 -29.35 25.63 -14.38
CA THR A 791 -29.99 26.91 -14.08
C THR A 791 -29.68 27.32 -12.65
N ILE A 792 -29.04 28.47 -12.47
CA ILE A 792 -28.66 29.01 -11.16
C ILE A 792 -29.88 29.65 -10.51
N ARG A 793 -30.54 28.91 -9.63
CA ARG A 793 -31.70 29.37 -8.88
C ARG A 793 -31.80 28.57 -7.60
N GLU A 794 -32.43 29.15 -6.59
CA GLU A 794 -32.70 28.46 -5.35
C GLU A 794 -33.61 27.24 -5.59
N ILE A 795 -33.13 26.05 -5.24
CA ILE A 795 -33.90 24.81 -5.36
C ILE A 795 -34.84 24.71 -4.16
N VAL A 796 -36.14 24.70 -4.45
CA VAL A 796 -37.20 24.52 -3.46
C VAL A 796 -37.69 23.07 -3.49
N GLU A 797 -37.41 22.32 -2.43
CA GLU A 797 -37.90 20.96 -2.19
C GLU A 797 -38.84 20.96 -0.98
N HIS A 798 -39.99 20.28 -1.10
CA HIS A 798 -40.94 20.16 0.01
C HIS A 798 -40.27 19.56 1.27
N PRO A 799 -40.58 20.10 2.47
CA PRO A 799 -40.12 19.49 3.70
C PRO A 799 -40.70 18.08 3.80
N LYS A 800 -39.87 17.12 4.21
CA LYS A 800 -40.28 15.72 4.34
C LYS A 800 -39.70 15.10 5.60
N ILE A 801 -40.57 14.76 6.55
CA ILE A 801 -40.23 14.01 7.75
C ILE A 801 -40.15 12.52 7.41
N ARG A 802 -39.05 11.88 7.78
CA ARG A 802 -38.89 10.43 7.68
C ARG A 802 -39.05 9.81 9.05
N LEU A 803 -40.29 9.61 9.48
CA LEU A 803 -40.59 9.02 10.78
C LEU A 803 -40.16 7.52 10.82
N PRO A 804 -39.20 7.14 11.70
CA PRO A 804 -38.78 5.75 11.88
C PRO A 804 -39.96 4.83 12.22
N ARG A 805 -39.87 3.55 11.79
CA ARG A 805 -41.00 2.60 11.90
C ARG A 805 -41.44 2.39 13.35
N GLU A 806 -40.49 2.34 14.28
CA GLU A 806 -40.68 2.17 15.71
C GLU A 806 -41.37 3.36 16.40
N LEU A 807 -41.41 4.53 15.75
CA LEU A 807 -42.07 5.73 16.27
C LEU A 807 -43.47 5.95 15.67
N ARG A 808 -43.92 5.08 14.75
CA ARG A 808 -45.27 5.15 14.15
C ARG A 808 -46.36 4.57 15.04
N THR A 809 -45.98 3.76 16.03
CA THR A 809 -46.87 3.20 17.06
C THR A 809 -46.62 3.89 18.39
N LYS A 810 -47.42 3.56 19.42
CA LYS A 810 -47.20 4.05 20.79
C LYS A 810 -45.79 3.69 21.28
N TYR A 811 -44.98 4.71 21.60
CA TYR A 811 -43.65 4.56 22.16
C TYR A 811 -43.76 4.41 23.68
N ILE A 812 -43.65 3.17 24.18
CA ILE A 812 -43.84 2.83 25.59
C ILE A 812 -42.49 2.72 26.31
N ARG A 813 -42.33 3.42 27.44
CA ARG A 813 -41.14 3.36 28.31
C ARG A 813 -41.55 3.31 29.78
N ARG A 814 -40.66 2.80 30.63
CA ARG A 814 -40.88 2.78 32.09
C ARG A 814 -40.43 4.09 32.74
N VAL A 815 -41.03 4.44 33.87
CA VAL A 815 -40.54 5.55 34.71
C VAL A 815 -39.05 5.34 35.02
N GLY A 816 -38.24 6.40 34.91
CA GLY A 816 -36.79 6.38 35.09
C GLY A 816 -35.98 6.06 33.83
N GLU A 817 -36.59 5.49 32.78
CA GLU A 817 -35.86 5.20 31.53
C GLU A 817 -35.56 6.48 30.75
N LYS A 818 -34.42 6.49 30.06
CA LYS A 818 -34.08 7.57 29.12
C LYS A 818 -34.90 7.43 27.82
N ILE A 819 -35.32 8.55 27.26
CA ILE A 819 -35.96 8.62 25.94
C ILE A 819 -35.04 9.39 25.01
N ASN A 820 -34.74 8.84 23.84
CA ASN A 820 -33.98 9.50 22.80
C ASN A 820 -34.62 9.19 21.44
N LEU A 821 -35.35 10.15 20.88
CA LEU A 821 -36.06 10.02 19.60
C LEU A 821 -35.32 10.83 18.56
N THR A 822 -34.76 10.17 17.55
CA THR A 822 -34.12 10.84 16.41
C THR A 822 -35.05 10.74 15.22
N VAL A 823 -35.45 11.88 14.66
CA VAL A 823 -36.36 11.97 13.52
C VAL A 823 -35.65 12.64 12.34
N PRO A 824 -35.19 11.86 11.35
CA PRO A 824 -34.59 12.40 10.13
C PRO A 824 -35.60 13.16 9.28
N PHE A 825 -35.12 14.17 8.55
CA PHE A 825 -35.90 14.93 7.61
C PHE A 825 -35.10 15.43 6.40
N GLN A 826 -35.81 15.90 5.39
CA GLN A 826 -35.27 16.48 4.15
C GLN A 826 -36.05 17.74 3.76
N GLY A 827 -35.47 18.56 2.90
CA GLY A 827 -36.10 19.74 2.31
C GLY A 827 -35.09 20.85 2.02
N LYS A 828 -35.41 21.69 1.04
CA LYS A 828 -34.58 22.81 0.59
C LYS A 828 -35.48 24.03 0.32
N PRO A 829 -35.13 25.24 0.78
CA PRO A 829 -34.08 25.55 1.75
C PRO A 829 -34.26 24.80 3.08
N ARG A 830 -33.26 24.86 3.97
CA ARG A 830 -33.25 24.04 5.19
C ARG A 830 -34.55 24.25 6.01
N PRO A 831 -35.32 23.18 6.32
CA PRO A 831 -36.53 23.29 7.10
C PRO A 831 -36.26 23.70 8.55
N VAL A 832 -37.15 24.50 9.11
CA VAL A 832 -37.21 24.83 10.54
C VAL A 832 -38.00 23.74 11.25
N ALA A 833 -37.36 23.03 12.19
CA ALA A 833 -37.96 21.95 12.96
C ALA A 833 -38.45 22.43 14.33
N THR A 834 -39.75 22.28 14.60
CA THR A 834 -40.38 22.70 15.86
C THR A 834 -41.17 21.55 16.47
N TRP A 835 -41.06 21.35 17.78
CA TRP A 835 -41.79 20.31 18.49
C TRP A 835 -42.90 20.86 19.39
N TYR A 836 -43.99 20.12 19.46
CA TYR A 836 -45.15 20.37 20.31
C TYR A 836 -45.44 19.14 21.18
N LYS A 837 -45.94 19.34 22.40
CA LYS A 837 -46.53 18.31 23.25
C LYS A 837 -47.98 18.68 23.51
N ASP A 838 -48.90 17.78 23.17
CA ASP A 838 -50.35 17.95 23.38
C ASP A 838 -50.90 19.28 22.80
N GLY A 839 -50.33 19.72 21.66
CA GLY A 839 -50.71 20.95 20.96
C GLY A 839 -50.05 22.23 21.47
N GLN A 840 -49.24 22.17 22.54
CA GLN A 840 -48.48 23.31 23.05
C GLN A 840 -46.99 23.19 22.74
N PRO A 841 -46.26 24.32 22.57
CA PRO A 841 -44.81 24.29 22.43
C PRO A 841 -44.17 23.56 23.61
N ILE A 842 -43.16 22.73 23.34
CA ILE A 842 -42.45 22.00 24.38
C ILE A 842 -41.75 22.97 25.36
N ASP A 843 -41.94 22.76 26.66
CA ASP A 843 -41.12 23.42 27.68
C ASP A 843 -39.70 22.82 27.70
N PRO A 844 -38.65 23.60 27.38
CA PRO A 844 -37.28 23.11 27.37
C PRO A 844 -36.76 22.67 28.75
N LYS A 845 -37.45 23.01 29.85
CA LYS A 845 -37.13 22.49 31.20
C LYS A 845 -37.55 21.03 31.38
N MET A 846 -38.59 20.59 30.68
CA MET A 846 -39.11 19.23 30.76
C MET A 846 -38.51 18.30 29.69
N VAL A 847 -38.35 18.79 28.46
CA VAL A 847 -37.90 17.97 27.33
C VAL A 847 -36.84 18.72 26.52
N ASN A 848 -35.71 18.07 26.23
CA ASN A 848 -34.64 18.67 25.46
C ASN A 848 -34.80 18.37 23.97
N VAL A 849 -34.63 19.38 23.13
CA VAL A 849 -34.66 19.24 21.66
C VAL A 849 -33.34 19.71 21.07
N ARG A 850 -32.81 18.97 20.09
CA ARG A 850 -31.64 19.36 19.29
C ARG A 850 -31.95 19.19 17.82
N ASN A 851 -31.73 20.24 17.04
CA ASN A 851 -31.97 20.24 15.60
C ASN A 851 -30.64 20.28 14.83
N SER A 852 -30.47 19.39 13.87
CA SER A 852 -29.38 19.43 12.89
C SER A 852 -29.91 19.88 11.52
N ASN A 853 -29.09 19.78 10.48
CA ASN A 853 -29.48 20.04 9.09
C ASN A 853 -30.27 18.88 8.45
N VAL A 854 -30.28 17.70 9.06
CA VAL A 854 -30.90 16.48 8.48
C VAL A 854 -31.79 15.72 9.46
N ASP A 855 -31.83 16.11 10.73
CA ASP A 855 -32.65 15.47 11.75
C ASP A 855 -33.01 16.40 12.91
N SER A 856 -33.99 15.96 13.70
CA SER A 856 -34.35 16.54 14.99
C SER A 856 -34.38 15.46 16.06
N ILE A 857 -33.78 15.75 17.21
CA ILE A 857 -33.63 14.82 18.32
C ILE A 857 -34.38 15.35 19.54
N LEU A 858 -35.31 14.55 20.06
CA LEU A 858 -36.00 14.78 21.33
C LEU A 858 -35.43 13.85 22.40
N PHE A 859 -34.99 14.40 23.53
CA PHE A 859 -34.33 13.66 24.59
C PHE A 859 -34.86 13.99 25.99
N ILE A 860 -35.17 12.94 26.76
CA ILE A 860 -35.57 12.99 28.18
C ILE A 860 -34.60 12.11 28.97
N ARG A 861 -33.96 12.70 29.99
CA ARG A 861 -32.91 12.02 30.79
C ARG A 861 -33.46 10.88 31.63
N SER A 862 -34.60 11.11 32.26
CA SER A 862 -35.29 10.19 33.15
C SER A 862 -36.79 10.41 32.94
N ALA A 863 -37.48 9.41 32.39
CA ALA A 863 -38.90 9.53 32.08
C ALA A 863 -39.75 9.57 33.35
N GLU A 864 -40.80 10.39 33.31
CA GLU A 864 -41.80 10.55 34.38
C GLU A 864 -43.20 10.49 33.75
N ARG A 865 -44.25 10.21 34.53
CA ARG A 865 -45.61 10.05 33.99
C ARG A 865 -46.10 11.26 33.20
N GLU A 866 -45.71 12.47 33.61
CA GLU A 866 -46.05 13.75 32.96
C GLU A 866 -45.47 13.88 31.54
N HIS A 867 -44.41 13.14 31.23
CA HIS A 867 -43.84 13.08 29.88
C HIS A 867 -44.69 12.28 28.90
N SER A 868 -45.72 11.57 29.36
CA SER A 868 -46.70 10.93 28.47
C SER A 868 -47.48 12.00 27.70
N GLY A 869 -47.80 11.73 26.44
CA GLY A 869 -48.56 12.65 25.60
C GLY A 869 -48.30 12.45 24.12
N LYS A 870 -48.98 13.27 23.32
CA LYS A 870 -48.82 13.33 21.86
C LYS A 870 -47.79 14.39 21.50
N TYR A 871 -46.64 13.95 21.00
CA TYR A 871 -45.57 14.81 20.52
C TYR A 871 -45.73 15.01 19.01
N GLU A 872 -45.63 16.25 18.53
CA GLU A 872 -45.71 16.56 17.11
C GLU A 872 -44.46 17.32 16.67
N LEU A 873 -43.75 16.79 15.67
CA LEU A 873 -42.69 17.49 14.96
C LEU A 873 -43.28 18.15 13.72
N VAL A 874 -43.07 19.44 13.59
CA VAL A 874 -43.46 20.27 12.44
C VAL A 874 -42.21 20.76 11.75
N LEU A 875 -42.08 20.49 10.45
CA LEU A 875 -41.08 21.10 9.59
C LEU A 875 -41.71 22.20 8.76
N GLN A 876 -41.05 23.36 8.70
CA GLN A 876 -41.50 24.49 7.91
C GLN A 876 -40.42 24.94 6.92
N ILE A 877 -40.77 25.08 5.65
CA ILE A 877 -39.95 25.75 4.61
C ILE A 877 -40.85 26.80 3.99
N GLU A 878 -40.62 28.07 4.32
CA GLU A 878 -41.48 29.19 3.90
C GLU A 878 -42.98 28.87 4.15
N ASN A 879 -43.77 28.71 3.07
CA ASN A 879 -45.20 28.41 3.10
C ASN A 879 -45.53 26.91 3.04
N MET A 880 -44.53 26.03 3.02
CA MET A 880 -44.69 24.57 2.99
C MET A 880 -44.45 23.98 4.39
N GLU A 881 -45.26 22.98 4.76
CA GLU A 881 -45.07 22.24 6.00
C GLU A 881 -45.20 20.73 5.82
N ASP A 882 -44.55 19.98 6.71
CA ASP A 882 -44.80 18.56 6.92
C ASP A 882 -44.83 18.27 8.43
N ARG A 883 -45.64 17.30 8.85
CA ARG A 883 -45.92 17.01 10.27
C ARG A 883 -45.86 15.53 10.57
N ALA A 884 -45.27 15.20 11.71
CA ALA A 884 -45.23 13.84 12.22
C ALA A 884 -45.61 13.80 13.70
N THR A 885 -46.52 12.90 14.05
CA THR A 885 -46.96 12.66 15.42
C THR A 885 -46.28 11.41 16.00
N ILE A 886 -45.85 11.49 17.25
CA ILE A 886 -45.34 10.40 18.06
C ILE A 886 -46.11 10.38 19.39
N GLU A 887 -46.70 9.25 19.75
CA GLU A 887 -47.41 9.10 21.03
C GLU A 887 -46.51 8.41 22.04
N ILE A 888 -46.08 9.13 23.08
CA ILE A 888 -45.23 8.60 24.16
C ILE A 888 -46.10 8.22 25.35
N ARG A 889 -45.89 7.01 25.89
CA ARG A 889 -46.58 6.53 27.10
C ARG A 889 -45.57 6.02 28.11
N ILE A 890 -45.51 6.68 29.26
CA ILE A 890 -44.65 6.28 30.37
C ILE A 890 -45.45 5.43 31.35
N ILE A 891 -45.04 4.18 31.55
CA ILE A 891 -45.72 3.18 32.37
C ILE A 891 -44.92 2.88 33.65
N GLU A 892 -45.62 2.46 34.70
CA GLU A 892 -45.07 2.09 36.01
C GLU A 892 -45.73 0.79 36.49
N LYS A 893 -45.26 0.18 37.56
CA LYS A 893 -45.98 -0.93 38.21
C LYS A 893 -47.34 -0.44 38.74
N PRO A 894 -48.39 -1.28 38.75
CA PRO A 894 -49.68 -0.86 39.26
C PRO A 894 -49.63 -0.79 40.79
N GLY A 895 -50.56 -0.06 41.39
CA GLY A 895 -50.81 -0.16 42.82
C GLY A 895 -51.38 -1.54 43.20
N PRO A 896 -51.36 -1.93 44.49
CA PRO A 896 -52.08 -3.10 44.99
C PRO A 896 -53.59 -3.01 44.73
N PRO A 897 -54.28 -4.15 44.55
CA PRO A 897 -55.73 -4.18 44.42
C PRO A 897 -56.38 -3.67 45.71
N VAL A 898 -57.66 -3.31 45.62
CA VAL A 898 -58.41 -2.80 46.78
C VAL A 898 -59.48 -3.80 47.22
N ASN A 899 -59.93 -3.69 48.47
CA ASN A 899 -61.05 -4.46 49.01
C ASN A 899 -60.94 -6.00 48.91
N VAL A 900 -59.73 -6.57 49.02
CA VAL A 900 -59.54 -8.03 49.11
C VAL A 900 -60.26 -8.58 50.35
N LYS A 901 -61.19 -9.51 50.15
CA LYS A 901 -61.98 -10.15 51.22
C LYS A 901 -62.24 -11.62 50.91
N VAL A 902 -62.31 -12.45 51.96
CA VAL A 902 -62.86 -13.80 51.88
C VAL A 902 -64.38 -13.68 51.99
N THR A 903 -65.09 -14.13 50.97
CA THR A 903 -66.56 -13.98 50.89
C THR A 903 -67.31 -15.20 51.38
N ASP A 904 -66.77 -16.40 51.17
CA ASP A 904 -67.39 -17.64 51.60
C ASP A 904 -66.34 -18.74 51.82
N VAL A 905 -66.66 -19.74 52.65
CA VAL A 905 -65.79 -20.87 52.98
C VAL A 905 -66.61 -22.15 53.04
N TRP A 906 -66.24 -23.16 52.25
CA TRP A 906 -66.95 -24.44 52.21
C TRP A 906 -66.00 -25.61 51.95
N GLY A 907 -66.19 -26.72 52.66
CA GLY A 907 -65.36 -27.91 52.51
C GLY A 907 -63.87 -27.61 52.72
N PHE A 908 -63.10 -27.69 51.65
CA PHE A 908 -61.65 -27.38 51.61
C PHE A 908 -61.34 -26.11 50.81
N ASN A 909 -62.33 -25.21 50.62
CA ASN A 909 -62.22 -24.08 49.71
C ASN A 909 -62.60 -22.75 50.40
N ALA A 910 -62.04 -21.65 49.91
CA ALA A 910 -62.43 -20.29 50.27
C ALA A 910 -62.61 -19.42 49.00
N ALA A 911 -63.73 -18.71 48.89
CA ALA A 911 -63.95 -17.72 47.83
C ALA A 911 -63.33 -16.37 48.23
N LEU A 912 -62.66 -15.74 47.26
CA LEU A 912 -62.01 -14.45 47.38
C LEU A 912 -62.59 -13.49 46.34
N GLU A 913 -62.83 -12.25 46.77
CA GLU A 913 -63.19 -11.14 45.90
C GLU A 913 -62.33 -9.92 46.22
N TRP A 914 -62.04 -9.12 45.20
CA TRP A 914 -61.35 -7.84 45.30
C TRP A 914 -61.82 -6.88 44.21
N GLU A 915 -61.27 -5.68 44.23
CA GLU A 915 -61.48 -4.64 43.23
C GLU A 915 -60.13 -4.26 42.60
N PRO A 916 -60.11 -3.74 41.36
CA PRO A 916 -58.90 -3.26 40.70
C PRO A 916 -58.16 -2.18 41.51
N PRO A 917 -56.84 -1.99 41.28
CA PRO A 917 -56.09 -0.97 41.98
C PRO A 917 -56.55 0.44 41.60
N LYS A 918 -56.35 1.40 42.50
CA LYS A 918 -56.69 2.83 42.24
C LYS A 918 -55.75 3.48 41.22
N ASP A 919 -54.50 3.03 41.17
CA ASP A 919 -53.51 3.46 40.19
C ASP A 919 -53.08 2.22 39.40
N ASP A 920 -53.29 2.25 38.09
CA ASP A 920 -52.93 1.16 37.19
C ASP A 920 -51.49 1.30 36.66
N GLY A 921 -50.75 2.32 37.10
CA GLY A 921 -49.40 2.59 36.62
C GLY A 921 -49.37 3.08 35.17
N ASN A 922 -50.46 3.71 34.70
CA ASN A 922 -50.64 4.15 33.31
C ASN A 922 -50.55 2.99 32.29
N SER A 923 -50.84 1.75 32.70
CA SER A 923 -50.93 0.56 31.84
C SER A 923 -52.15 -0.25 32.26
N GLU A 924 -52.81 -0.91 31.32
CA GLU A 924 -53.94 -1.78 31.67
C GLU A 924 -53.52 -2.91 32.62
N ILE A 925 -54.42 -3.26 33.55
CA ILE A 925 -54.22 -4.40 34.44
C ILE A 925 -54.40 -5.69 33.65
N THR A 926 -53.31 -6.43 33.49
CA THR A 926 -53.23 -7.68 32.71
C THR A 926 -53.66 -8.90 33.54
N GLY A 927 -53.58 -8.83 34.87
CA GLY A 927 -54.01 -9.89 35.77
C GLY A 927 -53.75 -9.61 37.25
N TYR A 928 -53.96 -10.65 38.07
CA TYR A 928 -53.71 -10.64 39.50
C TYR A 928 -53.00 -11.92 39.92
N THR A 929 -52.05 -11.82 40.86
CA THR A 929 -51.39 -12.98 41.49
C THR A 929 -51.90 -13.15 42.91
N ILE A 930 -52.45 -14.33 43.21
CA ILE A 930 -53.10 -14.64 44.49
C ILE A 930 -52.22 -15.63 45.25
N GLN A 931 -51.96 -15.34 46.53
CA GLN A 931 -51.21 -16.22 47.43
C GLN A 931 -52.00 -16.52 48.71
N LYS A 932 -51.79 -17.71 49.28
CA LYS A 932 -52.30 -18.13 50.60
C LYS A 932 -51.16 -18.32 51.59
N ALA A 933 -51.42 -18.01 52.85
CA ALA A 933 -50.57 -18.41 53.96
C ALA A 933 -51.39 -19.07 55.05
N ASP A 934 -50.91 -20.21 55.54
CA ASP A 934 -51.43 -20.81 56.77
C ASP A 934 -51.05 -19.90 57.95
N MET A 935 -52.02 -19.53 58.78
CA MET A 935 -51.81 -18.62 59.90
C MET A 935 -50.89 -19.19 60.98
N LYS A 936 -50.64 -20.51 60.99
CA LYS A 936 -49.67 -21.17 61.88
C LYS A 936 -48.24 -21.07 61.35
N THR A 937 -48.02 -21.33 60.06
CA THR A 937 -46.67 -21.34 59.48
C THR A 937 -46.24 -19.97 58.96
N LYS A 938 -47.19 -19.09 58.62
CA LYS A 938 -46.99 -17.75 58.03
C LYS A 938 -46.23 -17.75 56.69
N GLU A 939 -46.09 -18.91 56.06
CA GLU A 939 -45.44 -19.05 54.75
C GLU A 939 -46.44 -18.83 53.61
N TRP A 940 -46.06 -18.02 52.62
CA TRP A 940 -46.91 -17.66 51.49
C TRP A 940 -46.66 -18.57 50.28
N PHE A 941 -47.74 -19.09 49.71
CA PHE A 941 -47.73 -19.93 48.51
C PHE A 941 -48.64 -19.35 47.44
N THR A 942 -48.17 -19.30 46.20
CA THR A 942 -48.98 -18.85 45.05
C THR A 942 -50.05 -19.88 44.69
N ILE A 943 -51.27 -19.40 44.52
CA ILE A 943 -52.45 -20.18 44.12
C ILE A 943 -52.73 -19.98 42.64
N TYR A 944 -52.76 -18.71 42.22
CA TYR A 944 -53.03 -18.30 40.86
C TYR A 944 -52.06 -17.19 40.45
N GLU A 945 -51.58 -17.29 39.22
CA GLU A 945 -50.84 -16.23 38.53
C GLU A 945 -51.69 -15.74 37.37
N HIS A 946 -51.56 -14.46 37.01
CA HIS A 946 -52.24 -13.85 35.87
C HIS A 946 -53.77 -14.03 35.87
N ASN A 947 -54.41 -14.12 37.04
CA ASN A 947 -55.85 -14.24 37.12
C ASN A 947 -56.50 -12.98 36.55
N ARG A 948 -57.30 -13.10 35.50
CA ARG A 948 -57.92 -11.92 34.84
C ARG A 948 -59.17 -11.40 35.55
N ARG A 949 -59.73 -12.19 36.46
CA ARG A 949 -60.94 -11.84 37.21
C ARG A 949 -60.56 -11.18 38.53
N THR A 950 -61.48 -10.40 39.08
CA THR A 950 -61.34 -9.82 40.43
C THR A 950 -61.92 -10.72 41.52
N ASN A 951 -62.02 -12.01 41.23
CA ASN A 951 -62.43 -13.05 42.16
C ASN A 951 -61.73 -14.38 41.81
N CYS A 952 -61.63 -15.26 42.80
CA CYS A 952 -61.21 -16.65 42.60
C CYS A 952 -61.66 -17.53 43.77
N THR A 953 -61.52 -18.84 43.60
CA THR A 953 -61.73 -19.83 44.68
C THR A 953 -60.40 -20.47 45.00
N ALA A 954 -59.91 -20.27 46.23
CA ALA A 954 -58.74 -20.96 46.75
C ALA A 954 -59.15 -22.36 47.25
N SER A 955 -58.64 -23.40 46.60
CA SER A 955 -58.95 -24.80 46.92
C SER A 955 -57.83 -25.49 47.69
N ASP A 956 -58.07 -26.74 48.10
CA ASP A 956 -57.13 -27.62 48.81
C ASP A 956 -56.60 -27.00 50.11
N LEU A 957 -57.49 -26.43 50.90
CA LEU A 957 -57.23 -25.88 52.23
C LEU A 957 -57.40 -26.97 53.29
N ILE A 958 -56.54 -27.01 54.30
CA ILE A 958 -56.53 -28.07 55.30
C ILE A 958 -57.60 -27.79 56.37
N MET A 959 -58.41 -28.81 56.68
CA MET A 959 -59.40 -28.76 57.75
C MET A 959 -58.76 -28.46 59.11
N GLY A 960 -59.34 -27.51 59.84
CA GLY A 960 -58.84 -27.04 61.14
C GLY A 960 -57.69 -26.04 61.05
N ASN A 961 -57.29 -25.60 59.85
CA ASN A 961 -56.35 -24.50 59.66
C ASN A 961 -57.09 -23.20 59.31
N GLU A 962 -56.42 -22.09 59.61
CA GLU A 962 -56.87 -20.74 59.31
C GLU A 962 -55.91 -20.16 58.27
N TYR A 963 -56.44 -19.58 57.20
CA TYR A 963 -55.64 -19.05 56.09
C TYR A 963 -55.84 -17.55 55.93
N MET A 964 -54.76 -16.85 55.60
CA MET A 964 -54.80 -15.46 55.11
C MET A 964 -54.41 -15.44 53.64
N PHE A 965 -55.01 -14.51 52.88
CA PHE A 965 -54.72 -14.35 51.47
C PHE A 965 -54.12 -12.99 51.18
N ARG A 966 -53.32 -12.90 50.13
CA ARG A 966 -52.84 -11.62 49.60
C ARG A 966 -52.87 -11.65 48.07
N VAL A 967 -53.19 -10.51 47.48
CA VAL A 967 -53.35 -10.36 46.03
C VAL A 967 -52.46 -9.24 45.53
N TYR A 968 -51.71 -9.50 44.47
CA TYR A 968 -50.95 -8.52 43.71
C TYR A 968 -51.71 -8.17 42.44
N SER A 969 -51.63 -6.90 42.01
CA SER A 969 -52.10 -6.48 40.69
C SER A 969 -50.95 -6.55 39.71
N GLU A 970 -51.25 -6.77 38.43
CA GLU A 970 -50.24 -6.92 37.39
C GLU A 970 -50.59 -6.08 36.16
N ASN A 971 -49.60 -5.39 35.60
CA ASN A 971 -49.71 -4.71 34.30
C ASN A 971 -48.48 -5.03 33.42
N LEU A 972 -48.27 -4.31 32.31
CA LEU A 972 -47.11 -4.53 31.42
C LEU A 972 -45.73 -4.28 32.07
N CYS A 973 -45.66 -3.55 33.19
CA CYS A 973 -44.44 -3.38 33.99
C CYS A 973 -44.17 -4.54 34.96
N GLY A 974 -45.21 -5.29 35.31
CA GLY A 974 -45.15 -6.42 36.25
C GLY A 974 -46.09 -6.25 37.44
N LEU A 975 -45.77 -6.96 38.52
CA LEU A 975 -46.56 -6.97 39.75
C LEU A 975 -46.46 -5.64 40.52
N SER A 976 -47.52 -5.30 41.24
CA SER A 976 -47.52 -4.23 42.22
C SER A 976 -46.40 -4.46 43.25
N GLU A 977 -45.72 -3.38 43.67
CA GLU A 977 -44.65 -3.43 44.69
C GLU A 977 -45.15 -4.14 45.97
N GLU A 978 -46.35 -3.77 46.41
CA GLU A 978 -47.00 -4.35 47.58
C GLU A 978 -48.22 -5.18 47.19
N PRO A 979 -48.54 -6.25 47.92
CA PRO A 979 -49.83 -6.94 47.82
C PRO A 979 -50.90 -6.29 48.70
N ARG A 980 -52.16 -6.61 48.43
CA ARG A 980 -53.27 -6.35 49.36
C ARG A 980 -53.66 -7.62 50.09
N HIS A 981 -53.57 -7.59 51.42
CA HIS A 981 -54.02 -8.69 52.27
C HIS A 981 -55.56 -8.72 52.37
N SER A 982 -56.12 -9.92 52.54
CA SER A 982 -57.54 -10.12 52.80
C SER A 982 -57.94 -9.50 54.15
N LYS A 983 -59.08 -8.79 54.18
CA LYS A 983 -59.60 -8.16 55.41
C LYS A 983 -59.90 -9.15 56.52
N ASN A 984 -60.28 -10.37 56.14
CA ASN A 984 -60.59 -11.49 57.01
C ASN A 984 -59.80 -12.74 56.60
N THR A 985 -59.62 -13.65 57.56
CA THR A 985 -59.06 -14.98 57.36
C THR A 985 -60.16 -15.98 56.97
N ALA A 986 -59.77 -17.09 56.34
CA ALA A 986 -60.65 -18.24 56.11
C ALA A 986 -60.37 -19.32 57.15
N VAL A 987 -61.34 -19.62 58.02
CA VAL A 987 -61.26 -20.71 59.00
C VAL A 987 -61.95 -21.95 58.43
N ILE A 988 -61.19 -23.02 58.19
CA ILE A 988 -61.77 -24.27 57.69
C ILE A 988 -62.24 -25.10 58.90
N ALA A 989 -63.55 -25.13 59.15
CA ALA A 989 -64.11 -25.80 60.32
C ALA A 989 -63.81 -27.31 60.34
N LYS A 990 -63.43 -27.84 61.51
CA LYS A 990 -63.42 -29.30 61.77
C LYS A 990 -64.86 -29.77 61.95
N THR A 991 -65.53 -30.17 60.88
CA THR A 991 -66.89 -30.71 61.00
C THR A 991 -66.84 -32.14 61.56
N GLY A 992 -67.25 -32.31 62.82
CA GLY A 992 -67.43 -33.60 63.47
C GLY A 992 -68.72 -34.29 63.04
N LEU A 993 -68.75 -34.85 61.83
CA LEU A 993 -69.88 -35.68 61.35
C LEU A 993 -69.39 -37.06 60.92
N VAL A 994 -69.46 -37.99 61.88
CA VAL A 994 -69.45 -39.44 61.63
C VAL A 994 -70.81 -39.81 61.05
N TYR A 995 -70.86 -40.11 59.76
CA TYR A 995 -72.04 -40.67 59.10
C TYR A 995 -72.09 -42.18 59.42
N LYS A 996 -73.13 -42.64 60.14
CA LYS A 996 -73.46 -44.07 60.25
C LYS A 996 -74.77 -44.37 59.49
N PRO A 997 -74.80 -45.47 58.72
CA PRO A 997 -75.79 -45.72 57.68
C PRO A 997 -76.98 -46.55 58.18
N ASN A 998 -78.07 -46.52 57.40
CA ASN A 998 -78.91 -47.66 56.99
C ASN A 998 -80.16 -47.07 56.33
N THR A 999 -80.71 -47.54 55.22
CA THR A 999 -80.58 -48.78 54.45
C THR A 999 -81.27 -48.47 53.12
N TYR A 1000 -80.56 -48.38 52.00
CA TYR A 1000 -81.15 -48.58 50.68
C TYR A 1000 -80.16 -49.33 49.81
N LYS A 1001 -80.70 -50.41 49.25
CA LYS A 1001 -80.01 -51.46 48.50
C LYS A 1001 -79.19 -50.88 47.36
N GLU A 1002 -78.01 -51.47 47.19
CA GLU A 1002 -77.19 -51.45 45.98
C GLU A 1002 -78.06 -51.64 44.74
N LYS A 1003 -78.28 -50.54 44.00
CA LYS A 1003 -78.52 -50.54 42.57
C LYS A 1003 -77.83 -49.31 42.00
N GLU A 1004 -76.60 -49.53 41.55
CA GLU A 1004 -75.99 -48.90 40.38
C GLU A 1004 -76.48 -47.47 40.05
N MET A 1005 -75.80 -46.44 40.57
CA MET A 1005 -75.61 -45.22 39.76
C MET A 1005 -74.41 -45.43 38.84
N THR A 1006 -74.52 -46.49 38.04
CA THR A 1006 -73.74 -46.57 36.82
C THR A 1006 -74.29 -45.43 35.95
N CYS A 1007 -73.42 -44.49 35.58
CA CYS A 1007 -73.76 -43.40 34.68
C CYS A 1007 -72.78 -43.39 33.52
N MET A 1008 -73.32 -43.26 32.31
CA MET A 1008 -72.51 -43.09 31.11
C MET A 1008 -71.59 -41.87 31.26
N PRO A 1009 -70.41 -41.86 30.64
CA PRO A 1009 -69.51 -40.73 30.72
C PRO A 1009 -70.21 -39.51 30.11
N LYS A 1010 -70.07 -38.35 30.75
CA LYS A 1010 -70.61 -37.08 30.25
C LYS A 1010 -69.62 -35.96 30.51
N PHE A 1011 -69.26 -35.24 29.45
CA PHE A 1011 -68.42 -34.06 29.59
C PHE A 1011 -69.21 -32.92 30.24
N THR A 1012 -68.66 -32.39 31.33
CA THR A 1012 -69.21 -31.24 32.07
C THR A 1012 -68.53 -29.95 31.65
N GLN A 1013 -67.33 -30.04 31.07
CA GLN A 1013 -66.62 -28.92 30.46
C GLN A 1013 -66.01 -29.37 29.13
N PRO A 1014 -66.43 -28.78 27.99
CA PRO A 1014 -65.93 -29.17 26.68
C PRO A 1014 -64.53 -28.62 26.42
N LEU A 1015 -63.88 -29.14 25.37
CA LEU A 1015 -62.65 -28.53 24.83
C LEU A 1015 -62.96 -27.20 24.15
N VAL A 1016 -61.97 -26.31 24.11
CA VAL A 1016 -62.10 -24.96 23.51
C VAL A 1016 -60.99 -24.77 22.48
N ASP A 1017 -61.35 -24.21 21.33
CA ASP A 1017 -60.40 -23.87 20.26
C ASP A 1017 -59.27 -22.97 20.77
N ARG A 1018 -58.05 -23.24 20.33
CA ARG A 1018 -56.85 -22.48 20.73
C ARG A 1018 -55.96 -22.18 19.53
N SER A 1019 -55.29 -21.03 19.57
CA SER A 1019 -54.20 -20.73 18.65
C SER A 1019 -52.91 -20.47 19.43
N VAL A 1020 -51.81 -21.07 18.99
CA VAL A 1020 -50.53 -21.07 19.70
C VAL A 1020 -49.36 -20.84 18.74
N VAL A 1021 -48.24 -20.34 19.26
CA VAL A 1021 -47.02 -20.12 18.47
C VAL A 1021 -46.15 -21.38 18.51
N ALA A 1022 -45.59 -21.77 17.37
CA ALA A 1022 -44.72 -22.93 17.26
C ALA A 1022 -43.52 -22.80 18.23
N GLY A 1023 -43.20 -23.88 18.95
CA GLY A 1023 -42.10 -23.96 19.93
C GLY A 1023 -42.52 -23.73 21.39
N TYR A 1024 -43.67 -23.12 21.68
CA TYR A 1024 -44.17 -22.91 23.04
C TYR A 1024 -45.18 -23.98 23.44
N SER A 1025 -44.88 -24.75 24.49
CA SER A 1025 -45.76 -25.82 24.98
C SER A 1025 -47.14 -25.30 25.35
N THR A 1026 -48.18 -26.06 25.05
CA THR A 1026 -49.58 -25.70 25.34
C THR A 1026 -50.33 -26.87 25.96
N ALA A 1027 -51.47 -26.60 26.57
CA ALA A 1027 -52.34 -27.62 27.15
C ALA A 1027 -53.79 -27.42 26.66
N ILE A 1028 -54.50 -28.51 26.39
CA ILE A 1028 -55.95 -28.48 26.19
C ILE A 1028 -56.60 -29.36 27.26
N SER A 1029 -57.69 -28.89 27.85
CA SER A 1029 -58.32 -29.54 29.00
C SER A 1029 -59.83 -29.59 28.90
N CYS A 1030 -60.42 -30.69 29.35
CA CYS A 1030 -61.86 -30.89 29.49
C CYS A 1030 -62.18 -31.65 30.78
N SER A 1031 -63.43 -31.63 31.22
CA SER A 1031 -63.85 -32.27 32.47
C SER A 1031 -64.95 -33.29 32.20
N VAL A 1032 -64.80 -34.50 32.72
CA VAL A 1032 -65.73 -35.62 32.51
C VAL A 1032 -66.20 -36.20 33.84
N ARG A 1033 -67.49 -36.58 33.88
CA ARG A 1033 -68.10 -37.37 34.95
C ARG A 1033 -68.54 -38.72 34.40
N GLY A 1034 -68.33 -39.82 35.12
CA GLY A 1034 -68.81 -41.15 34.71
C GLY A 1034 -68.44 -42.24 35.71
N PHE A 1035 -69.31 -43.23 35.88
CA PHE A 1035 -69.10 -44.37 36.78
C PHE A 1035 -69.72 -45.65 36.19
N PRO A 1036 -69.02 -46.79 36.06
CA PRO A 1036 -67.62 -47.04 36.43
C PRO A 1036 -66.64 -46.10 35.71
N LYS A 1037 -65.44 -45.91 36.29
CA LYS A 1037 -64.46 -44.90 35.83
C LYS A 1037 -64.20 -45.04 34.32
N PRO A 1038 -64.44 -43.99 33.51
CA PRO A 1038 -64.29 -44.10 32.07
C PRO A 1038 -62.83 -44.24 31.65
N LYS A 1039 -62.60 -45.07 30.64
CA LYS A 1039 -61.36 -45.09 29.85
C LYS A 1039 -61.34 -43.85 28.96
N ILE A 1040 -60.22 -43.13 28.99
CA ILE A 1040 -60.03 -41.87 28.25
C ILE A 1040 -59.18 -42.13 27.01
N ILE A 1041 -59.62 -41.62 25.87
CA ILE A 1041 -58.96 -41.75 24.59
C ILE A 1041 -58.84 -40.36 23.98
N TRP A 1042 -57.62 -39.90 23.78
CA TRP A 1042 -57.33 -38.66 23.05
C TRP A 1042 -57.05 -38.95 21.58
N MET A 1043 -57.59 -38.13 20.70
CA MET A 1043 -57.45 -38.27 19.25
C MET A 1043 -57.04 -36.94 18.62
N LYS A 1044 -56.19 -37.01 17.59
CA LYS A 1044 -55.85 -35.91 16.69
C LYS A 1044 -56.24 -36.28 15.28
N ASN A 1045 -57.07 -35.48 14.65
CA ASN A 1045 -57.63 -35.72 13.31
C ASN A 1045 -58.21 -37.14 13.17
N LYS A 1046 -58.95 -37.59 14.19
CA LYS A 1046 -59.55 -38.94 14.32
C LYS A 1046 -58.55 -40.11 14.47
N MET A 1047 -57.26 -39.84 14.59
CA MET A 1047 -56.26 -40.85 14.94
C MET A 1047 -55.98 -40.83 16.44
N ILE A 1048 -55.95 -42.01 17.07
CA ILE A 1048 -55.62 -42.14 18.50
C ILE A 1048 -54.19 -41.65 18.74
N ILE A 1049 -54.00 -40.79 19.72
CA ILE A 1049 -52.68 -40.33 20.14
C ILE A 1049 -52.03 -41.47 20.95
N GLY A 1050 -50.94 -42.02 20.44
CA GLY A 1050 -50.15 -43.06 21.11
C GLY A 1050 -49.23 -42.51 22.21
N GLU A 1051 -48.42 -43.39 22.82
CA GLU A 1051 -47.38 -43.01 23.79
C GLU A 1051 -46.23 -42.27 23.10
N ASP A 1052 -46.39 -40.97 22.92
CA ASP A 1052 -45.37 -40.06 22.39
C ASP A 1052 -45.00 -39.03 23.49
N PRO A 1053 -43.71 -38.88 23.86
CA PRO A 1053 -43.25 -37.93 24.89
C PRO A 1053 -43.66 -36.47 24.65
N LYS A 1054 -44.05 -36.13 23.42
CA LYS A 1054 -44.58 -34.83 23.02
C LYS A 1054 -45.97 -34.56 23.59
N TYR A 1055 -46.78 -35.60 23.79
CA TYR A 1055 -48.15 -35.52 24.30
C TYR A 1055 -48.23 -36.10 25.72
N LEU A 1056 -48.34 -35.25 26.73
CA LEU A 1056 -48.46 -35.66 28.12
C LEU A 1056 -49.92 -35.56 28.60
N MET A 1057 -50.55 -36.72 28.77
CA MET A 1057 -51.93 -36.86 29.24
C MET A 1057 -52.00 -36.95 30.76
N GLN A 1058 -52.87 -36.17 31.38
CA GLN A 1058 -53.11 -36.15 32.82
C GLN A 1058 -54.61 -36.27 33.10
N ASN A 1059 -54.99 -37.07 34.09
CA ASN A 1059 -56.37 -37.21 34.58
C ASN A 1059 -56.38 -37.00 36.09
N ASN A 1060 -56.74 -35.79 36.52
CA ASN A 1060 -56.86 -35.46 37.93
C ASN A 1060 -58.35 -35.39 38.31
N GLN A 1061 -58.85 -36.47 38.91
CA GLN A 1061 -60.23 -36.58 39.41
C GLN A 1061 -61.31 -36.15 38.39
N GLY A 1062 -61.15 -36.51 37.12
CA GLY A 1062 -62.12 -36.20 36.06
C GLY A 1062 -61.80 -34.94 35.25
N VAL A 1063 -60.78 -34.16 35.63
CA VAL A 1063 -60.18 -33.13 34.77
C VAL A 1063 -59.10 -33.78 33.91
N LEU A 1064 -59.32 -33.77 32.60
CA LEU A 1064 -58.47 -34.39 31.60
C LEU A 1064 -57.67 -33.30 30.91
N THR A 1065 -56.35 -33.41 30.90
CA THR A 1065 -55.46 -32.43 30.27
C THR A 1065 -54.50 -33.13 29.31
N LEU A 1066 -54.42 -32.65 28.08
CA LEU A 1066 -53.41 -33.04 27.09
C LEU A 1066 -52.41 -31.89 26.93
N ASN A 1067 -51.19 -32.09 27.43
CA ASN A 1067 -50.08 -31.14 27.26
C ASN A 1067 -49.30 -31.49 25.99
N ILE A 1068 -49.18 -30.55 25.06
CA ILE A 1068 -48.46 -30.67 23.80
C ILE A 1068 -47.15 -29.87 23.93
N ARG A 1069 -46.02 -30.58 24.03
CA ARG A 1069 -44.70 -29.97 24.20
C ARG A 1069 -44.14 -29.49 22.88
N LYS A 1070 -43.65 -28.24 22.85
CA LYS A 1070 -43.03 -27.60 21.67
C LYS A 1070 -43.79 -27.89 20.35
N PRO A 1071 -45.06 -27.49 20.23
CA PRO A 1071 -45.86 -27.75 19.03
C PRO A 1071 -45.24 -27.09 17.79
N SER A 1072 -45.35 -27.75 16.65
CA SER A 1072 -44.99 -27.29 15.31
C SER A 1072 -46.26 -27.06 14.50
N THR A 1073 -46.15 -26.49 13.28
CA THR A 1073 -47.31 -26.32 12.39
C THR A 1073 -48.04 -27.63 12.10
N PHE A 1074 -47.35 -28.77 12.08
CA PHE A 1074 -47.94 -30.10 11.91
C PHE A 1074 -48.76 -30.56 13.12
N ASP A 1075 -48.62 -29.91 14.28
CA ASP A 1075 -49.41 -30.19 15.47
C ASP A 1075 -50.75 -29.46 15.47
N GLY A 1076 -50.96 -28.55 14.52
CA GLY A 1076 -52.28 -28.00 14.25
C GLY A 1076 -53.26 -29.07 13.78
N GLY A 1077 -54.52 -28.93 14.14
CA GLY A 1077 -55.55 -29.89 13.76
C GLY A 1077 -56.70 -29.98 14.75
N LYS A 1078 -57.57 -30.96 14.52
CA LYS A 1078 -58.78 -31.20 15.29
C LYS A 1078 -58.47 -32.21 16.39
N TYR A 1079 -58.59 -31.80 17.65
CA TYR A 1079 -58.35 -32.67 18.79
C TYR A 1079 -59.67 -33.05 19.45
N SER A 1080 -59.87 -34.34 19.70
CA SER A 1080 -61.01 -34.82 20.48
C SER A 1080 -60.60 -35.68 21.66
N CYS A 1081 -61.42 -35.64 22.70
CA CYS A 1081 -61.31 -36.47 23.88
C CYS A 1081 -62.58 -37.29 24.03
N MET A 1082 -62.45 -38.61 23.99
CA MET A 1082 -63.54 -39.57 24.15
C MET A 1082 -63.41 -40.30 25.49
N ALA A 1083 -64.50 -40.35 26.24
CA ALA A 1083 -64.59 -41.08 27.50
C ALA A 1083 -65.57 -42.24 27.33
N VAL A 1084 -65.13 -43.46 27.67
CA VAL A 1084 -65.92 -44.70 27.47
C VAL A 1084 -65.97 -45.50 28.77
N ASN A 1085 -67.15 -45.92 29.19
CA ASN A 1085 -67.31 -46.97 30.20
C ASN A 1085 -68.29 -48.03 29.68
N GLU A 1086 -68.59 -49.05 30.49
CA GLU A 1086 -69.46 -50.17 30.13
C GLU A 1086 -70.90 -49.74 29.77
N LEU A 1087 -71.32 -48.52 30.13
CA LEU A 1087 -72.66 -48.00 29.86
C LEU A 1087 -72.76 -47.11 28.61
N GLY A 1088 -71.64 -46.64 28.07
CA GLY A 1088 -71.66 -45.75 26.93
C GLY A 1088 -70.39 -44.92 26.75
N LYS A 1089 -70.44 -44.04 25.77
CA LYS A 1089 -69.36 -43.11 25.43
C LYS A 1089 -69.88 -41.70 25.21
N ASP A 1090 -69.02 -40.73 25.48
CA ASP A 1090 -69.23 -39.32 25.13
C ASP A 1090 -67.92 -38.75 24.57
N GLU A 1091 -67.99 -37.74 23.71
CA GLU A 1091 -66.84 -37.16 23.01
C GLU A 1091 -66.98 -35.64 22.86
N VAL A 1092 -65.89 -34.92 23.14
CA VAL A 1092 -65.77 -33.46 22.92
C VAL A 1092 -64.58 -33.17 22.04
N GLU A 1093 -64.61 -32.03 21.33
CA GLU A 1093 -63.63 -31.69 20.31
C GLU A 1093 -63.30 -30.20 20.30
N CYS A 1094 -62.08 -29.85 19.88
CA CYS A 1094 -61.64 -28.49 19.57
C CYS A 1094 -60.64 -28.45 18.41
N LYS A 1095 -60.39 -27.26 17.88
CA LYS A 1095 -59.36 -26.96 16.89
C LYS A 1095 -58.15 -26.29 17.53
N LEU A 1096 -56.96 -26.78 17.22
CA LEU A 1096 -55.68 -26.16 17.57
C LEU A 1096 -55.03 -25.57 16.31
N ASP A 1097 -54.81 -24.26 16.29
CA ASP A 1097 -54.12 -23.54 15.21
C ASP A 1097 -52.71 -23.14 15.64
N VAL A 1098 -51.68 -23.80 15.07
CA VAL A 1098 -50.27 -23.51 15.39
C VAL A 1098 -49.66 -22.58 14.33
N ARG A 1099 -49.22 -21.38 14.75
CA ARG A 1099 -48.65 -20.35 13.88
C ARG A 1099 -47.13 -20.32 13.99
N VAL A 1100 -46.43 -20.17 12.86
CA VAL A 1100 -44.99 -19.87 12.84
C VAL A 1100 -44.80 -18.40 13.18
N ALA A 1101 -43.81 -18.06 14.00
CA ALA A 1101 -43.41 -16.67 14.20
C ALA A 1101 -42.93 -16.10 12.86
N THR A 1102 -43.75 -15.25 12.24
CA THR A 1102 -43.36 -14.54 11.02
C THR A 1102 -42.57 -13.30 11.39
N ASP A 1103 -41.32 -13.30 10.97
CA ASP A 1103 -40.44 -12.13 10.88
C ASP A 1103 -41.09 -11.07 9.96
N PRO A 1104 -41.39 -9.85 10.44
CA PRO A 1104 -42.05 -8.83 9.63
C PRO A 1104 -41.20 -8.27 8.47
N ASP A 1105 -39.92 -8.61 8.35
CA ASP A 1105 -38.99 -8.02 7.38
C ASP A 1105 -38.74 -8.84 6.09
N LYS A 1106 -39.72 -9.62 5.63
CA LYS A 1106 -39.72 -10.14 4.24
C LYS A 1106 -41.01 -9.82 3.50
N LYS A 1107 -41.09 -8.61 2.96
CA LYS A 1107 -41.74 -8.27 1.68
C LYS A 1107 -41.11 -7.03 1.06
#